data_AF-A0AAW0CZJ5-F1
#
_entry.id   AF-A0AAW0CZJ5-F1
#
_cell.length_a   1.000
_cell.length_b   1.000
_cell.length_c   1.000
_cell.angle_alpha   90.00
_cell.angle_beta   90.00
_cell.angle_gamma   90.00
#
_symmetry.space_group_name_H-M   'P 1'
#
loop_
_entity.id
_entity.type
_entity.pdbx_description
1 polymer ?
#
loop_
_entity_poly.entity_id
_entity_poly.type
_entity_poly.pdbx_seq_one_letter_code
_entity_poly.pdbx_strand_id
1 'polypeptide(L)'
;MTTISQKPIEYPSELISRICSYVYAACLPPDPAQSSLDPLFVSEVNYGIPTSLPSSIPQSHWSEQASRHTLASLCLVNHTWYEAAKPWLWKKLEVRLPRTWLSLVEEIAWNHEEETVDQVMEQTVKAAAKAAAMTRQLGNVADKEEAQRLEECILNSIAIPEDETNPPDEAVPIELLSPMASREPSPRRYRPKSKSPARWELVRSIGNALQNVLERRDPGVYVPTPHDPSPGRFVQHLDFNHFRTIGMRRSVDEGVNSRFVTGDRVEALLKEMPNLTAFGATEYMDGALTLPVLKELFLRGSPSRGRGRPARGRALIDLDDAEEDDRDRRRQCRELEALDFTGCVSAVFVNALTEFVTVHLLPPAESESGRGDDAHRDLRRLSMEEPLIFPGMQRLGLRGVKSVLPHILAPFVLSFPSLTHLDLSGTRATPDLLSALGESTTVRLRSLALARCVRLTSESIRDFLVNSPVASQLTELNLYGDATFNSSLNAEDLSVIFTRAPCFVNGALVYLDLSNAPLSWEILEVCPPQPSLRSLGLSHISDLPIRDVTEFVRIKAVNVEVLTLVGTCPELDCGLRPGAGSVPTRGSTRQSCLTLHAALITPLCTPPFSLCLSLTPTEPKPPPTKLRVIELSTIMLSGLGVGAESWRIIRSKGGRGWYVDTSKGWVTGPSQNNNKGFCWNLSPDHPLRTEMEKLSDANGNVSSGVGWHARKMEVLHGCGMLGREDGLYGAVSFAYQG
;
A
#
# COMPACT_ATOMS: atom_id res chain seq x y z
N MET A 1 -0.50 62.46 -8.14
CA MET A 1 -1.05 61.10 -8.33
C MET A 1 -0.41 60.20 -7.30
N THR A 2 -1.09 59.99 -6.18
CA THR A 2 -0.67 59.13 -5.07
C THR A 2 -0.90 57.68 -5.48
N THR A 3 0.18 56.92 -5.65
CA THR A 3 0.16 55.48 -5.84
C THR A 3 -0.34 54.82 -4.57
N ILE A 4 -1.58 54.33 -4.60
CA ILE A 4 -2.09 53.42 -3.57
C ILE A 4 -1.27 52.13 -3.67
N SER A 5 -0.30 51.96 -2.78
CA SER A 5 0.36 50.68 -2.56
C SER A 5 -0.72 49.70 -2.09
N GLN A 6 -1.21 48.86 -3.01
CA GLN A 6 -2.07 47.74 -2.65
C GLN A 6 -1.25 46.84 -1.74
N LYS A 7 -1.61 46.78 -0.45
CA LYS A 7 -1.07 45.75 0.45
C LYS A 7 -1.28 44.40 -0.22
N PRO A 8 -0.25 43.54 -0.30
CA PRO A 8 -0.44 42.18 -0.81
C PRO A 8 -1.54 41.53 0.04
N ILE A 9 -2.49 40.87 -0.64
CA ILE A 9 -3.54 40.10 0.02
C ILE A 9 -2.85 38.93 0.73
N GLU A 10 -2.70 39.03 2.05
CA GLU A 10 -2.22 37.93 2.89
C GLU A 10 -3.40 37.01 3.21
N TYR A 11 -3.30 35.75 2.80
CA TYR A 11 -4.27 34.71 3.16
C TYR A 11 -3.92 34.09 4.52
N PRO A 12 -4.91 33.70 5.34
CA PRO A 12 -4.67 32.96 6.57
C PRO A 12 -3.87 31.67 6.30
N SER A 13 -2.97 31.30 7.21
CA SER A 13 -2.11 30.12 7.08
C SER A 13 -2.91 28.81 7.00
N GLU A 14 -4.08 28.76 7.64
CA GLU A 14 -5.00 27.63 7.59
C GLU A 14 -5.55 27.41 6.18
N LEU A 15 -5.90 28.50 5.48
CA LEU A 15 -6.39 28.43 4.11
C LEU A 15 -5.29 27.93 3.16
N ILE A 16 -4.07 28.44 3.32
CA ILE A 16 -2.90 28.01 2.54
C ILE A 16 -2.61 26.52 2.78
N SER A 17 -2.58 26.09 4.04
CA SER A 17 -2.41 24.67 4.42
C SER A 17 -3.50 23.79 3.81
N ARG A 18 -4.75 24.27 3.79
CA ARG A 18 -5.86 23.56 3.17
C ARG A 18 -5.71 23.46 1.65
N ILE A 19 -5.25 24.50 0.97
CA ILE A 19 -4.93 24.44 -0.47
C ILE A 19 -3.87 23.37 -0.74
N CYS A 20 -2.76 23.38 0.00
CA CYS A 20 -1.71 22.36 -0.14
C CYS A 20 -2.24 20.94 0.12
N SER A 21 -3.17 20.77 1.08
CA SER A 21 -3.83 19.49 1.34
C SER A 21 -4.66 19.00 0.15
N TYR A 22 -5.37 19.89 -0.55
CA TYR A 22 -6.14 19.54 -1.74
C TYR A 22 -5.23 19.22 -2.92
N VAL A 23 -4.11 19.93 -3.08
CA VAL A 23 -3.11 19.60 -4.11
C VAL A 23 -2.54 18.21 -3.89
N TYR A 24 -2.21 17.83 -2.65
CA TYR A 24 -1.77 16.47 -2.34
C TYR A 24 -2.87 15.44 -2.55
N ALA A 25 -4.09 15.72 -2.08
CA ALA A 25 -5.22 14.81 -2.26
C ALA A 25 -5.58 14.58 -3.74
N ALA A 26 -5.25 15.52 -4.62
CA ALA A 26 -5.52 15.41 -6.05
C ALA A 26 -4.78 14.26 -6.73
N CYS A 27 -3.62 13.78 -6.22
CA CYS A 27 -2.95 12.59 -6.77
C CYS A 27 -3.34 11.27 -6.11
N LEU A 28 -4.21 11.28 -5.10
CA LEU A 28 -4.68 10.04 -4.49
C LEU A 28 -5.73 9.38 -5.40
N PRO A 29 -5.61 8.08 -5.69
CA PRO A 29 -6.58 7.39 -6.52
C PRO A 29 -7.96 7.36 -5.84
N PRO A 30 -9.07 7.46 -6.59
CA PRO A 30 -10.40 7.28 -6.04
C PRO A 30 -10.63 5.81 -5.68
N ASP A 31 -11.80 5.52 -5.10
CA ASP A 31 -12.24 4.14 -4.82
C ASP A 31 -12.00 3.24 -6.06
N PRO A 32 -11.37 2.05 -5.89
CA PRO A 32 -11.14 1.10 -6.98
C PRO A 32 -12.37 0.81 -7.84
N ALA A 33 -13.56 0.76 -7.22
CA ALA A 33 -14.83 0.56 -7.94
C ALA A 33 -15.16 1.71 -8.91
N GLN A 34 -14.65 2.90 -8.64
CA GLN A 34 -14.83 4.13 -9.44
C GLN A 34 -13.61 4.45 -10.31
N SER A 35 -12.53 3.67 -10.21
CA SER A 35 -11.30 3.89 -10.99
C SER A 35 -11.41 3.31 -12.39
N SER A 36 -10.78 3.97 -13.37
CA SER A 36 -10.63 3.38 -14.70
C SER A 36 -9.59 2.26 -14.67
N LEU A 37 -9.83 1.20 -15.44
CA LEU A 37 -8.84 0.14 -15.68
C LEU A 37 -7.85 0.51 -16.79
N ASP A 38 -7.77 1.78 -17.21
CA ASP A 38 -6.75 2.25 -18.17
C ASP A 38 -5.49 2.79 -17.50
N PRO A 39 -4.33 2.72 -18.18
CA PRO A 39 -3.10 3.33 -17.70
C PRO A 39 -3.28 4.84 -17.50
N LEU A 40 -2.50 5.42 -16.59
CA LEU A 40 -2.42 6.87 -16.46
C LEU A 40 -1.52 7.42 -17.57
N PHE A 41 -2.04 8.39 -18.31
CA PHE A 41 -1.33 9.09 -19.38
C PHE A 41 -0.74 10.39 -18.86
N VAL A 42 0.58 10.51 -18.83
CA VAL A 42 1.22 11.79 -18.49
C VAL A 42 1.18 12.66 -19.74
N SER A 43 0.16 13.52 -19.84
CA SER A 43 0.05 14.52 -20.92
C SER A 43 0.31 15.92 -20.36
N GLU A 44 1.05 16.73 -21.11
CA GLU A 44 1.19 18.17 -20.84
C GLU A 44 -0.12 18.93 -21.07
N VAL A 45 -1.04 18.34 -21.84
CA VAL A 45 -2.33 18.93 -22.17
C VAL A 45 -3.30 18.69 -21.02
N ASN A 46 -3.81 19.78 -20.45
CA ASN A 46 -4.88 19.72 -19.45
C ASN A 46 -6.22 19.41 -20.13
N TYR A 47 -6.72 18.19 -19.96
CA TYR A 47 -8.03 17.78 -20.48
C TYR A 47 -9.21 18.22 -19.61
N GLY A 48 -8.97 18.92 -18.49
CA GLY A 48 -9.99 19.38 -17.57
C GLY A 48 -10.22 18.42 -16.40
N ILE A 49 -11.34 18.60 -15.70
CA ILE A 49 -11.75 17.80 -14.54
C ILE A 49 -12.86 16.84 -14.99
N PRO A 50 -12.81 15.56 -14.63
CA PRO A 50 -13.86 14.64 -15.03
C PRO A 50 -15.20 15.00 -14.39
N THR A 51 -16.27 14.98 -15.19
CA THR A 51 -17.65 15.20 -14.74
C THR A 51 -18.37 13.94 -14.24
N SER A 52 -17.75 12.77 -14.41
CA SER A 52 -18.25 11.47 -13.96
C SER A 52 -17.10 10.48 -13.76
N LEU A 53 -17.29 9.48 -12.89
CA LEU A 53 -16.36 8.36 -12.69
C LEU A 53 -17.03 7.01 -13.02
N PRO A 54 -16.30 6.01 -13.55
CA PRO A 54 -14.88 6.07 -13.93
C PRO A 54 -14.57 6.99 -15.10
N SER A 55 -13.31 7.44 -15.20
CA SER A 55 -12.82 8.26 -16.31
C SER A 55 -11.34 7.99 -16.58
N SER A 56 -11.01 7.70 -17.83
CA SER A 56 -9.63 7.57 -18.34
C SER A 56 -9.11 8.92 -18.82
N ILE A 57 -9.95 9.69 -19.52
CA ILE A 57 -9.67 11.08 -19.91
C ILE A 57 -10.96 11.91 -19.81
N PRO A 58 -10.96 13.04 -19.07
CA PRO A 58 -9.89 13.52 -18.19
C PRO A 58 -9.65 12.56 -17.02
N GLN A 59 -8.44 12.51 -16.48
CA GLN A 59 -8.10 11.55 -15.43
C GLN A 59 -8.82 11.84 -14.12
N SER A 60 -9.14 10.77 -13.39
CA SER A 60 -9.81 10.85 -12.08
C SER A 60 -8.97 11.48 -10.97
N HIS A 61 -7.66 11.51 -11.15
CA HIS A 61 -6.68 12.06 -10.22
C HIS A 61 -5.46 12.54 -10.99
N TRP A 62 -4.68 13.43 -10.39
CA TRP A 62 -3.43 13.94 -10.94
C TRP A 62 -2.32 12.88 -10.86
N SER A 63 -1.34 12.97 -11.76
CA SER A 63 -0.10 12.24 -11.54
C SER A 63 0.59 12.74 -10.26
N GLU A 64 1.31 11.85 -9.59
CA GLU A 64 2.10 12.23 -8.42
C GLU A 64 3.12 13.32 -8.77
N GLN A 65 3.72 13.25 -9.95
CA GLN A 65 4.67 14.24 -10.45
C GLN A 65 4.03 15.65 -10.53
N ALA A 66 2.81 15.76 -11.05
CA ALA A 66 2.10 17.03 -11.13
C ALA A 66 1.86 17.62 -9.74
N SER A 67 1.32 16.84 -8.81
CA SER A 67 1.04 17.30 -7.44
C SER A 67 2.31 17.69 -6.69
N ARG A 68 3.38 16.90 -6.81
CA ARG A 68 4.70 17.21 -6.22
C ARG A 68 5.31 18.47 -6.82
N HIS A 69 5.26 18.63 -8.14
CA HIS A 69 5.76 19.82 -8.81
C HIS A 69 4.99 21.07 -8.38
N THR A 70 3.66 20.99 -8.28
CA THR A 70 2.83 22.09 -7.78
C THR A 70 3.20 22.44 -6.34
N LEU A 71 3.30 21.47 -5.43
CA LEU A 71 3.69 21.71 -4.04
C LEU A 71 5.11 22.30 -3.92
N ALA A 72 6.07 21.80 -4.70
CA ALA A 72 7.42 22.34 -4.75
C ALA A 72 7.44 23.79 -5.28
N SER A 73 6.60 24.09 -6.27
CA SER A 73 6.45 25.46 -6.79
C SER A 73 5.84 26.38 -5.74
N LEU A 74 4.86 25.90 -4.97
CA LEU A 74 4.25 26.64 -3.86
C LEU A 74 5.29 26.98 -2.78
N CYS A 75 6.21 26.06 -2.46
CA CYS A 75 7.30 26.33 -1.51
C CYS A 75 8.18 27.53 -1.89
N LEU A 76 8.23 27.92 -3.17
CA LEU A 76 9.06 29.03 -3.66
C LEU A 76 8.34 30.39 -3.62
N VAL A 77 7.04 30.43 -3.25
CA VAL A 77 6.24 31.66 -3.25
C VAL A 77 6.65 32.59 -2.11
N ASN A 78 6.63 32.10 -0.87
CA ASN A 78 7.11 32.78 0.34
C ASN A 78 7.21 31.78 1.52
N HIS A 79 7.66 32.27 2.68
CA HIS A 79 7.82 31.45 3.88
C HIS A 79 6.50 30.77 4.35
N THR A 80 5.36 31.46 4.25
CA THR A 80 4.06 30.89 4.66
C THR A 80 3.65 29.73 3.77
N TRP A 81 3.84 29.84 2.45
CA TRP A 81 3.59 28.74 1.51
C TRP A 81 4.60 27.61 1.68
N TYR A 82 5.86 27.91 1.98
CA TYR A 82 6.87 26.89 2.32
C TYR A 82 6.44 26.04 3.51
N GLU A 83 6.08 26.67 4.63
CA GLU A 83 5.63 25.97 5.84
C GLU A 83 4.35 25.15 5.60
N ALA A 84 3.45 25.64 4.76
CA ALA A 84 2.21 24.94 4.41
C ALA A 84 2.41 23.77 3.45
N ALA A 85 3.30 23.89 2.45
CA ALA A 85 3.50 22.89 1.40
C ALA A 85 4.54 21.82 1.76
N LYS A 86 5.58 22.17 2.54
CA LYS A 86 6.66 21.24 2.96
C LYS A 86 6.12 19.94 3.57
N PRO A 87 5.15 19.93 4.50
CA PRO A 87 4.62 18.69 5.07
C PRO A 87 4.10 17.70 4.04
N TRP A 88 3.47 18.21 2.96
CA TRP A 88 2.88 17.38 1.90
C TRP A 88 3.93 16.81 0.94
N LEU A 89 5.05 17.51 0.72
CA LEU A 89 6.17 17.01 -0.08
C LEU A 89 6.89 15.83 0.58
N TRP A 90 7.01 15.89 1.90
CA TRP A 90 7.65 14.85 2.72
C TRP A 90 6.72 13.72 3.13
N LYS A 91 5.41 13.86 2.87
CA LYS A 91 4.40 12.88 3.29
C LYS A 91 4.59 11.49 2.70
N LYS A 92 4.99 11.41 1.43
CA LYS A 92 5.28 10.18 0.69
C LYS A 92 6.71 10.24 0.16
N LEU A 93 7.50 9.22 0.51
CA LEU A 93 8.89 9.05 0.09
C LEU A 93 9.05 7.76 -0.70
N GLU A 94 9.52 7.91 -1.94
CA GLU A 94 9.89 6.78 -2.80
C GLU A 94 11.41 6.76 -2.98
N VAL A 95 12.04 5.69 -2.52
CA VAL A 95 13.46 5.49 -2.67
C VAL A 95 13.72 4.85 -4.03
N ARG A 96 14.35 5.62 -4.93
CA ARG A 96 14.62 5.16 -6.31
C ARG A 96 16.09 4.83 -6.53
N LEU A 97 16.99 5.66 -6.02
CA LEU A 97 18.44 5.54 -6.25
C LEU A 97 19.22 5.51 -4.93
N PRO A 98 20.42 4.91 -4.90
CA PRO A 98 21.27 4.92 -3.72
C PRO A 98 21.67 6.30 -3.21
N ARG A 99 21.95 7.25 -4.11
CA ARG A 99 22.30 8.62 -3.70
C ARG A 99 21.12 9.33 -3.05
N THR A 100 19.92 9.19 -3.62
CA THR A 100 18.70 9.75 -3.02
C THR A 100 18.38 9.11 -1.67
N TRP A 101 18.70 7.82 -1.50
CA TRP A 101 18.61 7.16 -0.19
C TRP A 101 19.57 7.78 0.84
N LEU A 102 20.85 7.95 0.49
CA LEU A 102 21.82 8.54 1.43
C LEU A 102 21.44 9.97 1.81
N SER A 103 21.05 10.81 0.85
CA SER A 103 20.55 12.16 1.14
C SER A 103 19.29 12.15 2.01
N LEU A 104 18.41 11.15 1.85
CA LEU A 104 17.25 10.99 2.74
C LEU A 104 17.68 10.69 4.18
N VAL A 105 18.67 9.80 4.35
CA VAL A 105 19.21 9.46 5.67
C VAL A 105 19.86 10.67 6.30
N GLU A 106 20.67 11.43 5.56
CA GLU A 106 21.31 12.67 6.04
C GLU A 106 20.29 13.72 6.49
N GLU A 107 19.17 13.87 5.78
CA GLU A 107 18.14 14.87 6.11
C GLU A 107 17.20 14.45 7.25
N ILE A 108 16.95 13.15 7.41
CA ILE A 108 15.96 12.62 8.37
C ILE A 108 16.59 12.05 9.63
N ALA A 109 17.59 11.18 9.48
CA ALA A 109 18.16 10.47 10.61
C ALA A 109 19.00 11.43 11.46
N TRP A 110 18.89 11.31 12.79
CA TRP A 110 19.74 12.10 13.68
C TRP A 110 21.20 11.64 13.57
N ASN A 111 22.10 12.54 13.18
CA ASN A 111 23.53 12.28 13.20
C ASN A 111 24.13 12.62 14.57
N HIS A 112 24.20 11.61 15.45
CA HIS A 112 24.71 11.78 16.82
C HIS A 112 26.22 12.11 16.87
N GLU A 113 26.95 11.97 15.77
CA GLU A 113 28.36 12.35 15.67
C GLU A 113 28.54 13.87 15.44
N GLU A 114 27.58 14.53 14.79
CA GLU A 114 27.64 15.96 14.46
C GLU A 114 26.88 16.84 15.45
N GLU A 115 25.68 16.41 15.88
CA GLU A 115 24.82 17.16 16.81
C GLU A 115 24.55 16.33 18.07
N THR A 116 25.05 16.80 19.22
CA THR A 116 24.75 16.16 20.52
C THR A 116 23.36 16.58 21.01
N VAL A 117 22.73 15.71 21.80
CA VAL A 117 21.38 15.96 22.34
C VAL A 117 21.32 17.26 23.16
N ASP A 118 22.35 17.52 23.98
CA ASP A 118 22.43 18.71 24.85
C ASP A 118 22.51 20.00 24.03
N GLN A 119 23.29 20.01 22.94
CA GLN A 119 23.40 21.17 22.05
C GLN A 119 22.05 21.51 21.39
N VAL A 120 21.34 20.51 20.88
CA VAL A 120 20.04 20.72 20.23
C VAL A 120 18.97 21.11 21.26
N MET A 121 19.01 20.55 22.46
CA MET A 121 18.16 20.96 23.58
C MET A 121 18.33 22.45 23.88
N GLU A 122 19.56 22.90 24.15
CA GLU A 122 19.86 24.30 24.48
C GLU A 122 19.42 25.25 23.37
N GLN A 123 19.75 24.95 22.12
CA GLN A 123 19.38 25.78 20.96
C GLN A 123 17.87 25.86 20.78
N THR A 124 17.15 24.74 20.93
CA THR A 124 15.70 24.68 20.75
C THR A 124 14.97 25.42 21.87
N VAL A 125 15.41 25.25 23.13
CA VAL A 125 14.84 25.98 24.28
C VAL A 125 15.04 27.48 24.13
N LYS A 126 16.22 27.93 23.71
CA LYS A 126 16.52 29.34 23.46
C LYS A 126 15.67 29.93 22.33
N ALA A 127 15.49 29.18 21.23
CA ALA A 127 14.64 29.59 20.12
C ALA A 127 13.16 29.69 20.54
N ALA A 128 12.68 28.71 21.30
CA ALA A 128 11.33 28.65 21.84
C ALA A 128 11.03 29.82 22.78
N ALA A 129 11.92 30.09 23.74
CA ALA A 129 11.80 31.20 24.69
C ALA A 129 11.78 32.56 23.97
N LYS A 130 12.64 32.73 22.96
CA LYS A 130 12.68 33.95 22.13
C LYS A 130 11.38 34.14 21.34
N ALA A 131 10.83 33.08 20.74
CA ALA A 131 9.58 33.14 20.01
C ALA A 131 8.39 33.50 20.93
N ALA A 132 8.32 32.86 22.11
CA ALA A 132 7.32 33.16 23.12
C ALA A 132 7.36 34.62 23.59
N ALA A 133 8.58 35.15 23.82
CA ALA A 133 8.78 36.54 24.20
C ALA A 133 8.33 37.52 23.10
N MET A 134 8.54 37.18 21.82
CA MET A 134 8.10 38.00 20.69
C MET A 134 6.57 38.02 20.53
N THR A 135 5.89 36.89 20.69
CA THR A 135 4.41 36.83 20.57
C THR A 135 3.71 37.68 21.63
N ARG A 136 4.33 37.87 22.80
CA ARG A 136 3.81 38.69 23.90
C ARG A 136 3.89 40.21 23.64
N GLN A 137 4.73 40.68 22.72
CA GLN A 137 4.94 42.11 22.49
C GLN A 137 4.56 42.50 21.05
N LEU A 138 3.34 43.01 20.86
CA LEU A 138 2.98 43.80 19.69
C LEU A 138 3.82 45.10 19.66
N GLY A 139 5.04 45.03 19.13
CA GLY A 139 5.69 46.18 18.51
C GLY A 139 6.90 46.84 19.20
N ASN A 140 7.64 46.22 20.12
CA ASN A 140 8.96 46.72 20.53
C ASN A 140 9.97 45.62 20.90
N VAL A 141 11.26 45.98 20.87
CA VAL A 141 12.44 45.10 20.96
C VAL A 141 12.32 44.08 22.09
N ALA A 142 12.39 42.79 21.73
CA ALA A 142 12.38 41.67 22.68
C ALA A 142 13.35 41.91 23.84
N ASP A 143 12.81 42.01 25.05
CA ASP A 143 13.63 42.21 26.24
C ASP A 143 14.44 40.93 26.47
N LYS A 144 15.76 41.02 26.29
CA LYS A 144 16.66 39.85 26.40
C LYS A 144 16.53 39.15 27.75
N GLU A 145 16.17 39.91 28.78
CA GLU A 145 15.98 39.42 30.14
C GLU A 145 14.75 38.52 30.29
N GLU A 146 13.64 38.82 29.62
CA GLU A 146 12.43 37.98 29.67
C GLU A 146 12.62 36.66 28.92
N ALA A 147 13.31 36.69 27.78
CA ALA A 147 13.67 35.48 27.05
C ALA A 147 14.59 34.56 27.88
N GLN A 148 15.57 35.12 28.60
CA GLN A 148 16.45 34.35 29.50
C GLN A 148 15.70 33.73 30.68
N ARG A 149 14.75 34.45 31.28
CA ARG A 149 13.90 33.91 32.36
C ARG A 149 13.01 32.76 31.87
N LEU A 150 12.44 32.88 30.66
CA LEU A 150 11.68 31.81 30.02
C LEU A 150 12.56 30.59 29.74
N GLU A 151 13.78 30.80 29.22
CA GLU A 151 14.77 29.75 28.98
C GLU A 151 15.05 28.93 30.25
N GLU A 152 15.36 29.59 31.37
CA GLU A 152 15.61 28.95 32.67
C GLU A 152 14.38 28.19 33.19
N CYS A 153 13.19 28.76 33.02
CA CYS A 153 11.95 28.10 33.45
C CYS A 153 11.62 26.86 32.63
N ILE A 154 11.89 26.87 31.33
CA ILE A 154 11.71 25.72 30.45
C ILE A 154 12.71 24.63 30.84
N LEU A 155 13.99 24.97 31.02
CA LEU A 155 15.03 24.02 31.48
C LEU A 155 14.66 23.40 32.83
N ASN A 156 14.22 24.21 33.80
CA ASN A 156 13.78 23.72 35.11
C ASN A 156 12.52 22.84 35.04
N SER A 157 11.62 23.10 34.09
CA SER A 157 10.44 22.25 33.86
C SER A 157 10.80 20.91 33.20
N ILE A 158 11.89 20.87 32.44
CA ILE A 158 12.39 19.70 31.72
C ILE A 158 13.28 18.84 32.64
N ALA A 159 14.04 19.48 33.54
CA ALA A 159 14.96 18.85 34.48
C ALA A 159 14.24 18.01 35.55
N ILE A 160 14.90 16.92 35.97
CA ILE A 160 14.49 16.13 37.13
C ILE A 160 14.97 16.91 38.37
N PRO A 161 14.13 17.15 39.40
CA PRO A 161 14.63 17.74 40.63
C PRO A 161 15.71 16.83 41.23
N GLU A 162 16.92 17.34 41.40
CA GLU A 162 18.09 16.63 41.95
C GLU A 162 18.00 16.40 43.47
N ASP A 163 16.88 16.76 44.10
CA ASP A 163 16.78 16.74 45.56
C ASP A 163 16.42 15.35 46.09
N GLU A 164 17.45 14.58 46.46
CA GLU A 164 17.34 13.33 47.22
C GLU A 164 16.66 13.52 48.60
N THR A 165 16.37 14.75 49.03
CA THR A 165 15.80 15.02 50.36
C THR A 165 14.31 15.32 50.41
N ASN A 166 13.60 15.46 49.28
CA ASN A 166 12.13 15.62 49.27
C ASN A 166 11.46 14.96 48.05
N PRO A 167 10.87 13.76 48.17
CA PRO A 167 10.07 13.17 47.11
C PRO A 167 8.76 13.98 46.91
N PRO A 168 8.26 14.15 45.67
CA PRO A 168 6.92 14.68 45.45
C PRO A 168 5.91 13.58 45.79
N ASP A 169 5.63 13.40 47.07
CA ASP A 169 4.57 12.56 47.61
C ASP A 169 3.65 13.41 48.49
N GLU A 170 2.63 14.01 47.87
CA GLU A 170 1.28 13.85 48.40
C GLU A 170 0.57 12.88 47.46
N ALA A 171 0.56 11.61 47.85
CA ALA A 171 -0.20 10.59 47.16
C ALA A 171 -1.68 10.98 47.16
N VAL A 172 -2.22 11.35 45.99
CA VAL A 172 -3.66 11.50 45.81
C VAL A 172 -4.32 10.16 46.20
N PRO A 173 -5.23 10.14 47.19
CA PRO A 173 -5.92 8.92 47.61
C PRO A 173 -6.50 8.17 46.40
N ILE A 174 -6.41 6.84 46.41
CA ILE A 174 -6.92 5.98 45.32
C ILE A 174 -8.39 6.25 44.98
N GLU A 175 -9.15 6.74 45.96
CA GLU A 175 -10.57 7.10 45.86
C GLU A 175 -10.82 8.38 45.02
N LEU A 176 -9.79 9.21 44.81
CA LEU A 176 -9.83 10.46 44.03
C LEU A 176 -9.20 10.30 42.62
N LEU A 177 -8.77 9.09 42.26
CA LEU A 177 -8.17 8.82 40.97
C LEU A 177 -9.24 8.39 39.96
N SER A 178 -9.30 9.09 38.83
CA SER A 178 -10.15 8.70 37.70
C SER A 178 -9.80 7.30 37.18
N PRO A 179 -10.76 6.55 36.60
CA PRO A 179 -10.55 5.22 36.05
C PRO A 179 -9.35 5.20 35.07
N MET A 180 -8.58 4.12 35.05
CA MET A 180 -7.33 4.02 34.26
C MET A 180 -7.49 4.36 32.78
N ALA A 181 -8.68 4.13 32.20
CA ALA A 181 -9.01 4.46 30.81
C ALA A 181 -9.11 5.98 30.54
N SER A 182 -9.30 6.80 31.57
CA SER A 182 -9.51 8.26 31.49
C SER A 182 -8.31 9.07 32.00
N ARG A 183 -7.20 8.42 32.36
CA ARG A 183 -5.97 9.12 32.75
C ARG A 183 -5.23 9.61 31.52
N GLU A 184 -5.23 10.92 31.32
CA GLU A 184 -4.22 11.54 30.47
C GLU A 184 -2.83 11.27 31.07
N PRO A 185 -1.83 10.87 30.27
CA PRO A 185 -0.48 10.68 30.78
C PRO A 185 0.04 12.01 31.31
N SER A 186 0.59 12.02 32.52
CA SER A 186 1.27 13.21 33.07
C SER A 186 2.34 13.71 32.08
N PRO A 187 2.50 15.04 31.90
CA PRO A 187 3.55 15.59 31.03
C PRO A 187 4.91 15.01 31.43
N ARG A 188 5.58 14.31 30.50
CA ARG A 188 6.85 13.65 30.78
C ARG A 188 7.96 14.69 30.95
N ARG A 189 8.77 14.50 31.99
CA ARG A 189 10.03 15.19 32.24
C ARG A 189 11.15 14.46 31.49
N TYR A 190 12.06 15.20 30.89
CA TYR A 190 13.18 14.64 30.12
C TYR A 190 14.12 13.86 31.05
N ARG A 191 14.56 12.67 30.62
CA ARG A 191 15.59 11.90 31.31
C ARG A 191 16.94 12.18 30.66
N PRO A 192 17.92 12.78 31.36
CA PRO A 192 19.26 13.04 30.83
C PRO A 192 20.06 11.80 30.42
N LYS A 193 19.58 10.59 30.75
CA LYS A 193 20.27 9.31 30.52
C LYS A 193 19.86 8.56 29.25
N SER A 194 18.96 9.12 28.43
CA SER A 194 18.57 8.42 27.20
C SER A 194 19.71 8.36 26.21
N LYS A 195 20.11 7.15 25.79
CA LYS A 195 21.29 6.93 24.94
C LYS A 195 21.05 7.30 23.46
N SER A 196 19.80 7.52 23.03
CA SER A 196 19.45 7.94 21.65
C SER A 196 18.00 8.46 21.49
N PRO A 197 17.64 9.60 22.11
CA PRO A 197 16.31 10.18 21.93
C PRO A 197 16.12 10.68 20.49
N ALA A 198 14.90 10.53 19.95
CA ALA A 198 14.57 11.05 18.64
C ALA A 198 14.32 12.57 18.67
N ARG A 199 14.59 13.27 17.56
CA ARG A 199 14.52 14.75 17.51
C ARG A 199 13.16 15.29 17.81
N TRP A 200 12.17 14.70 17.19
CA TRP A 200 10.79 15.12 17.36
C TRP A 200 10.32 14.97 18.82
N GLU A 201 10.86 14.03 19.60
CA GLU A 201 10.49 13.82 21.00
C GLU A 201 11.05 14.93 21.88
N LEU A 202 12.31 15.30 21.66
CA LEU A 202 12.95 16.42 22.34
C LEU A 202 12.22 17.73 22.06
N VAL A 203 11.95 18.04 20.78
CA VAL A 203 11.26 19.29 20.41
C VAL A 203 9.83 19.34 20.99
N ARG A 204 9.12 18.21 20.99
CA ARG A 204 7.79 18.11 21.59
C ARG A 204 7.83 18.28 23.11
N SER A 205 8.81 17.69 23.80
CA SER A 205 8.98 17.85 25.24
C SER A 205 9.21 19.31 25.61
N ILE A 206 10.04 20.02 24.84
CA ILE A 206 10.26 21.46 25.00
C ILE A 206 8.97 22.24 24.75
N GLY A 207 8.24 21.93 23.68
CA GLY A 207 6.96 22.58 23.37
C GLY A 207 5.93 22.40 24.49
N ASN A 208 5.80 21.20 25.04
CA ASN A 208 4.91 20.91 26.17
C ASN A 208 5.36 21.64 27.45
N ALA A 209 6.67 21.67 27.73
CA ALA A 209 7.22 22.40 28.88
C ALA A 209 6.96 23.90 28.77
N LEU A 210 7.19 24.48 27.58
CA LEU A 210 6.88 25.87 27.29
C LEU A 210 5.39 26.16 27.50
N GLN A 211 4.50 25.32 26.96
CA GLN A 211 3.06 25.47 27.10
C GLN A 211 2.64 25.42 28.58
N ASN A 212 3.17 24.46 29.36
CA ASN A 212 2.91 24.35 30.79
C ASN A 212 3.39 25.59 31.58
N VAL A 213 4.57 26.12 31.26
CA VAL A 213 5.12 27.33 31.88
C VAL A 213 4.25 28.55 31.55
N LEU A 214 3.76 28.64 30.32
CA LEU A 214 2.89 29.73 29.86
C LEU A 214 1.50 29.65 30.47
N GLU A 215 0.87 28.47 30.51
CA GLU A 215 -0.45 28.28 31.14
C GLU A 215 -0.47 28.65 32.62
N ARG A 216 0.62 28.35 33.35
CA ARG A 216 0.77 28.74 34.76
C ARG A 216 0.93 30.23 34.97
N ARG A 217 1.48 30.96 33.99
CA ARG A 217 1.76 32.39 34.08
C ARG A 217 0.62 33.24 33.51
N ASP A 218 0.12 32.90 32.32
CA ASP A 218 -0.92 33.63 31.58
C ASP A 218 -1.84 32.66 30.80
N PRO A 219 -2.99 32.27 31.39
CA PRO A 219 -3.97 31.41 30.73
C PRO A 219 -4.51 32.03 29.44
N GLY A 220 -4.46 31.29 28.33
CA GLY A 220 -5.06 31.70 27.04
C GLY A 220 -4.08 32.23 25.98
N VAL A 221 -2.78 32.33 26.27
CA VAL A 221 -1.75 32.67 25.28
C VAL A 221 -1.28 31.38 24.59
N TYR A 222 -1.62 31.21 23.31
CA TYR A 222 -1.06 30.13 22.48
C TYR A 222 0.27 30.58 21.88
N VAL A 223 1.35 29.85 22.15
CA VAL A 223 2.65 30.07 21.52
C VAL A 223 2.91 28.95 20.51
N PRO A 224 3.38 29.26 19.29
CA PRO A 224 3.71 28.24 18.31
C PRO A 224 4.73 27.24 18.85
N THR A 225 4.50 25.96 18.60
CA THR A 225 5.45 24.88 18.91
C THR A 225 6.83 25.21 18.32
N PRO A 226 7.93 24.95 19.04
CA PRO A 226 9.27 25.23 18.53
C PRO A 226 9.49 24.58 17.17
N HIS A 227 10.15 25.30 16.25
CA HIS A 227 10.37 24.83 14.89
C HIS A 227 11.35 23.64 14.91
N ASP A 228 10.85 22.45 14.60
CA ASP A 228 11.68 21.28 14.29
C ASP A 228 12.02 21.31 12.80
N PRO A 229 13.31 21.43 12.40
CA PRO A 229 13.69 21.48 11.00
C PRO A 229 13.56 20.10 10.32
N SER A 230 13.66 19.00 11.07
CA SER A 230 13.74 17.63 10.53
C SER A 230 12.40 17.18 9.93
N PRO A 231 12.37 16.74 8.67
CA PRO A 231 11.12 16.44 7.98
C PRO A 231 10.53 15.07 8.32
N GLY A 232 11.24 14.21 9.06
CA GLY A 232 10.82 12.83 9.37
C GLY A 232 9.42 12.71 9.97
N ARG A 233 9.01 13.67 10.82
CA ARG A 233 7.66 13.72 11.41
C ARG A 233 6.53 13.82 10.39
N PHE A 234 6.78 14.30 9.18
CA PHE A 234 5.75 14.44 8.15
C PHE A 234 5.54 13.17 7.35
N VAL A 235 6.50 12.25 7.39
CA VAL A 235 6.51 11.04 6.60
C VAL A 235 5.43 10.08 7.09
N GLN A 236 4.58 9.64 6.16
CA GLN A 236 3.53 8.65 6.40
C GLN A 236 3.69 7.40 5.54
N HIS A 237 4.43 7.50 4.43
CA HIS A 237 4.64 6.43 3.47
C HIS A 237 6.10 6.40 3.04
N LEU A 238 6.75 5.23 3.17
CA LEU A 238 8.11 4.96 2.70
C LEU A 238 8.11 3.69 1.85
N ASP A 239 8.56 3.78 0.60
CA ASP A 239 8.53 2.66 -0.34
C ASP A 239 9.85 2.54 -1.15
N PHE A 240 10.25 1.30 -1.42
CA PHE A 240 11.43 0.90 -2.17
C PHE A 240 11.10 0.19 -3.50
N ASN A 241 9.86 0.27 -3.99
CA ASN A 241 9.41 -0.32 -5.26
C ASN A 241 10.24 0.08 -6.49
N HIS A 242 10.94 1.21 -6.47
CA HIS A 242 11.81 1.65 -7.56
C HIS A 242 13.30 1.44 -7.26
N PHE A 243 13.65 1.05 -6.03
CA PHE A 243 15.03 0.92 -5.60
C PHE A 243 15.69 -0.31 -6.22
N ARG A 244 16.73 -0.10 -7.01
CA ARG A 244 17.59 -1.16 -7.55
C ARG A 244 19.04 -0.72 -7.55
N THR A 245 19.94 -1.67 -7.32
CA THR A 245 21.39 -1.48 -7.41
C THR A 245 21.99 -2.08 -8.69
N ILE A 246 21.18 -2.78 -9.49
CA ILE A 246 21.58 -3.37 -10.77
C ILE A 246 21.92 -2.24 -11.76
N GLY A 247 23.04 -2.41 -12.49
CA GLY A 247 23.51 -1.46 -13.49
C GLY A 247 24.61 -0.49 -13.00
N MET A 248 24.92 -0.50 -11.70
CA MET A 248 25.96 0.36 -11.11
C MET A 248 27.40 -0.17 -11.29
N ARG A 249 27.60 -1.28 -12.01
CA ARG A 249 28.92 -1.92 -12.26
C ARG A 249 29.73 -2.20 -10.99
N ARG A 250 29.06 -2.53 -9.89
CA ARG A 250 29.70 -2.91 -8.62
C ARG A 250 30.10 -4.37 -8.67
N SER A 251 31.21 -4.73 -8.01
CA SER A 251 31.54 -6.14 -7.83
C SER A 251 30.55 -6.78 -6.84
N VAL A 252 30.44 -8.12 -6.87
CA VAL A 252 29.61 -8.85 -5.90
C VAL A 252 30.07 -8.56 -4.47
N ASP A 253 31.39 -8.55 -4.26
CA ASP A 253 32.00 -8.24 -2.96
C ASP A 253 31.68 -6.82 -2.48
N GLU A 254 31.75 -5.84 -3.36
CA GLU A 254 31.39 -4.44 -3.06
C GLU A 254 29.89 -4.28 -2.76
N GLY A 255 29.05 -5.03 -3.47
CA GLY A 255 27.60 -5.08 -3.22
C GLY A 255 27.23 -5.72 -1.89
N VAL A 256 28.06 -6.63 -1.37
CA VAL A 256 27.86 -7.28 -0.07
C VAL A 256 28.41 -6.43 1.07
N ASN A 257 29.64 -5.91 0.94
CA ASN A 257 30.36 -5.23 2.02
C ASN A 257 30.03 -3.73 2.13
N SER A 258 29.60 -3.10 1.03
CA SER A 258 29.32 -1.65 0.98
C SER A 258 27.88 -1.40 0.54
N ARG A 259 26.91 -1.90 1.32
CA ARG A 259 25.49 -1.68 1.03
C ARG A 259 25.09 -0.23 1.31
N PHE A 260 24.25 0.31 0.42
CA PHE A 260 23.68 1.64 0.61
C PHE A 260 22.56 1.61 1.65
N VAL A 261 21.64 0.65 1.50
CA VAL A 261 20.57 0.39 2.46
C VAL A 261 21.07 -0.68 3.42
N THR A 262 21.27 -0.29 4.69
CA THR A 262 21.70 -1.15 5.80
C THR A 262 20.65 -1.14 6.89
N GLY A 263 20.64 -2.18 7.73
CA GLY A 263 19.71 -2.25 8.87
C GLY A 263 19.78 -1.00 9.75
N ASP A 264 20.99 -0.61 10.14
CA ASP A 264 21.22 0.55 11.03
C ASP A 264 20.70 1.87 10.43
N ARG A 265 20.89 2.08 9.12
CA ARG A 265 20.37 3.30 8.44
C ARG A 265 18.85 3.30 8.38
N VAL A 266 18.24 2.14 8.09
CA VAL A 266 16.77 2.02 8.06
C VAL A 266 16.21 2.20 9.46
N GLU A 267 16.81 1.58 10.46
CA GLU A 267 16.43 1.75 11.87
C GLU A 267 16.49 3.22 12.29
N ALA A 268 17.64 3.88 12.12
CA ALA A 268 17.83 5.29 12.48
C ALA A 268 16.80 6.20 11.80
N LEU A 269 16.51 5.94 10.53
CA LEU A 269 15.51 6.67 9.77
C LEU A 269 14.09 6.44 10.32
N LEU A 270 13.72 5.20 10.64
CA LEU A 270 12.42 4.85 11.22
C LEU A 270 12.22 5.47 12.61
N LYS A 271 13.30 5.65 13.39
CA LYS A 271 13.21 6.30 14.72
C LYS A 271 12.71 7.75 14.63
N GLU A 272 12.96 8.42 13.51
CA GLU A 272 12.57 9.80 13.22
C GLU A 272 11.24 9.93 12.45
N MET A 273 10.54 8.82 12.19
CA MET A 273 9.27 8.78 11.45
C MET A 273 8.07 8.35 12.31
N PRO A 274 7.65 9.15 13.31
CA PRO A 274 6.58 8.78 14.23
C PRO A 274 5.21 8.63 13.57
N ASN A 275 4.99 9.19 12.38
CA ASN A 275 3.71 9.15 11.68
C ASN A 275 3.69 8.14 10.52
N LEU A 276 4.69 7.28 10.39
CA LEU A 276 4.74 6.25 9.35
C LEU A 276 3.57 5.27 9.50
N THR A 277 2.81 5.07 8.43
CA THR A 277 1.63 4.17 8.37
C THR A 277 1.73 3.15 7.24
N ALA A 278 2.53 3.42 6.21
CA ALA A 278 2.75 2.51 5.09
C ALA A 278 4.25 2.29 4.84
N PHE A 279 4.65 1.03 4.72
CA PHE A 279 6.04 0.64 4.42
C PHE A 279 6.09 -0.42 3.31
N GLY A 280 6.82 -0.13 2.23
CA GLY A 280 7.02 -1.04 1.11
C GLY A 280 8.48 -1.44 0.96
N ALA A 281 8.76 -2.74 0.95
CA ALA A 281 10.08 -3.31 0.71
C ALA A 281 10.09 -4.29 -0.46
N THR A 282 11.28 -4.52 -1.00
CA THR A 282 11.51 -5.38 -2.15
C THR A 282 12.69 -6.31 -1.90
N GLU A 283 12.87 -7.29 -2.77
CA GLU A 283 14.02 -8.19 -2.79
C GLU A 283 15.38 -7.46 -2.91
N TYR A 284 15.39 -6.17 -3.28
CA TYR A 284 16.62 -5.38 -3.43
C TYR A 284 17.09 -4.72 -2.12
N MET A 285 16.22 -4.65 -1.12
CA MET A 285 16.53 -4.05 0.19
C MET A 285 16.24 -4.97 1.37
N ASP A 286 15.68 -6.16 1.14
CA ASP A 286 15.30 -7.11 2.19
C ASP A 286 16.46 -7.52 3.11
N GLY A 287 17.71 -7.43 2.65
CA GLY A 287 18.91 -7.61 3.46
C GLY A 287 19.12 -6.55 4.56
N ALA A 288 18.34 -5.47 4.57
CA ALA A 288 18.30 -4.45 5.61
C ALA A 288 17.12 -4.63 6.59
N LEU A 289 16.21 -5.59 6.35
CA LEU A 289 15.09 -5.88 7.25
C LEU A 289 15.57 -6.74 8.43
N THR A 290 16.44 -6.18 9.26
CA THR A 290 16.99 -6.80 10.47
C THR A 290 15.95 -6.78 11.61
N LEU A 291 16.19 -7.53 12.68
CA LEU A 291 15.29 -7.55 13.84
C LEU A 291 15.03 -6.15 14.42
N PRO A 292 16.03 -5.26 14.62
CA PRO A 292 15.78 -3.88 15.06
C PRO A 292 14.82 -3.12 14.14
N VAL A 293 14.97 -3.29 12.81
CA VAL A 293 14.04 -2.70 11.84
C VAL A 293 12.64 -3.26 12.02
N LEU A 294 12.46 -4.58 12.17
CA LEU A 294 11.13 -5.17 12.40
C LEU A 294 10.52 -4.71 13.73
N LYS A 295 11.32 -4.56 14.80
CA LYS A 295 10.86 -3.97 16.07
C LYS A 295 10.38 -2.53 15.87
N GLU A 296 11.16 -1.71 15.18
CA GLU A 296 10.75 -0.35 14.82
C GLU A 296 9.53 -0.34 13.91
N LEU A 297 9.28 -1.39 13.12
CA LEU A 297 8.10 -1.45 12.26
C LEU A 297 6.82 -1.82 13.02
N PHE A 298 6.87 -2.92 13.78
CA PHE A 298 5.68 -3.57 14.34
C PHE A 298 5.37 -3.14 15.77
N LEU A 299 6.37 -2.75 16.56
CA LEU A 299 6.12 -2.41 17.96
C LEU A 299 5.63 -0.97 18.15
N ARG A 300 5.45 -0.17 17.09
CA ARG A 300 4.92 1.20 17.17
C ARG A 300 3.47 1.23 17.62
N GLY A 301 3.08 2.20 18.45
CA GLY A 301 1.70 2.45 18.87
C GLY A 301 1.23 1.54 20.01
N SER A 302 0.04 0.93 19.88
CA SER A 302 -0.53 0.08 20.93
C SER A 302 0.30 -1.14 21.33
N PRO A 303 1.03 -1.84 20.44
CA PRO A 303 1.91 -2.95 20.81
C PRO A 303 3.02 -2.55 21.79
N SER A 304 3.48 -1.29 21.77
CA SER A 304 4.47 -0.77 22.74
C SER A 304 3.88 -0.43 24.11
N ARG A 305 2.55 -0.40 24.26
CA ARG A 305 1.93 0.02 25.53
C ARG A 305 2.19 -0.96 26.67
N GLY A 306 2.54 -2.21 26.37
CA GLY A 306 2.68 -3.27 27.36
C GLY A 306 1.39 -3.51 28.16
N ARG A 307 1.31 -4.60 28.91
CA ARG A 307 0.35 -4.67 30.03
C ARG A 307 0.96 -3.88 31.19
N GLY A 308 0.16 -3.02 31.81
CA GLY A 308 0.63 -2.02 32.77
C GLY A 308 1.60 -2.59 33.81
N ARG A 309 2.73 -1.91 34.02
CA ARG A 309 3.51 -2.10 35.25
C ARG A 309 2.58 -1.82 36.44
N PRO A 310 2.59 -2.64 37.52
CA PRO A 310 1.99 -2.23 38.77
C PRO A 310 2.60 -0.89 39.19
N ALA A 311 1.74 0.05 39.55
CA ALA A 311 2.17 1.37 40.00
C ALA A 311 3.18 1.20 41.15
N ARG A 312 4.37 1.81 40.96
CA ARG A 312 5.40 2.09 41.98
C ARG A 312 5.53 1.06 43.10
N GLY A 313 6.58 0.24 43.02
CA GLY A 313 7.12 -0.42 44.20
C GLY A 313 7.77 -1.76 43.89
N ARG A 314 9.11 -1.76 43.88
CA ARG A 314 10.00 -2.94 43.82
C ARG A 314 10.07 -3.65 42.47
N ALA A 315 10.99 -3.20 41.63
CA ALA A 315 11.80 -4.08 40.81
C ALA A 315 13.23 -3.53 40.80
N LEU A 316 14.08 -4.12 41.64
CA LEU A 316 15.53 -3.87 41.77
C LEU A 316 16.30 -4.65 40.70
N ILE A 317 15.96 -4.46 39.42
CA ILE A 317 16.68 -5.10 38.31
C ILE A 317 16.77 -4.09 37.19
N ASP A 318 18.00 -3.67 36.88
CA ASP A 318 18.39 -2.90 35.71
C ASP A 318 17.93 -3.64 34.44
N LEU A 319 16.69 -3.41 34.01
CA LEU A 319 16.33 -3.65 32.61
C LEU A 319 17.20 -2.71 31.78
N ASP A 320 17.69 -3.17 30.63
CA ASP A 320 18.50 -2.35 29.73
C ASP A 320 17.75 -1.05 29.42
N ASP A 321 18.19 0.06 30.03
CA ASP A 321 17.53 1.38 29.99
C ASP A 321 17.20 1.79 28.55
N ALA A 322 18.00 1.33 27.57
CA ALA A 322 17.83 1.63 26.15
C ALA A 322 16.56 1.00 25.51
N GLU A 323 16.20 -0.24 25.83
CA GLU A 323 14.99 -0.87 25.26
C GLU A 323 13.71 -0.33 25.93
N GLU A 324 13.79 0.08 27.21
CA GLU A 324 12.68 0.79 27.88
C GLU A 324 12.42 2.16 27.23
N ASP A 325 13.48 2.92 26.95
CA ASP A 325 13.40 4.19 26.22
C ASP A 325 12.85 4.01 24.79
N ASP A 326 13.36 3.04 24.02
CA ASP A 326 12.88 2.78 22.66
C ASP A 326 11.40 2.34 22.65
N ARG A 327 10.96 1.56 23.63
CA ARG A 327 9.55 1.19 23.80
C ARG A 327 8.69 2.42 24.09
N ASP A 328 9.16 3.30 24.95
CA ASP A 328 8.48 4.54 25.31
C ASP A 328 8.33 5.51 24.13
N ARG A 329 9.35 5.59 23.27
CA ARG A 329 9.31 6.33 22.01
C ARG A 329 8.30 5.71 21.04
N ARG A 330 8.41 4.40 20.79
CA ARG A 330 7.53 3.65 19.87
C ARG A 330 6.06 3.75 20.27
N ARG A 331 5.74 3.85 21.56
CA ARG A 331 4.37 4.06 22.07
C ARG A 331 3.71 5.34 21.55
N GLN A 332 4.49 6.36 21.22
CA GLN A 332 4.02 7.65 20.71
C GLN A 332 3.91 7.68 19.18
N CYS A 333 4.43 6.65 18.50
CA CYS A 333 4.32 6.52 17.06
C CYS A 333 2.94 5.99 16.65
N ARG A 334 2.54 6.27 15.42
CA ARG A 334 1.38 5.66 14.78
C ARG A 334 1.67 4.19 14.47
N GLU A 335 0.60 3.40 14.52
CA GLU A 335 0.63 2.01 14.06
C GLU A 335 0.72 1.96 12.53
N LEU A 336 1.34 0.89 12.02
CA LEU A 336 1.27 0.60 10.59
C LEU A 336 -0.13 0.16 10.19
N GLU A 337 -0.56 0.66 9.04
CA GLU A 337 -1.80 0.29 8.37
C GLU A 337 -1.55 -0.61 7.16
N ALA A 338 -0.42 -0.42 6.48
CA ALA A 338 -0.05 -1.17 5.28
C ALA A 338 1.42 -1.59 5.27
N LEU A 339 1.66 -2.82 4.82
CA LEU A 339 2.99 -3.40 4.70
C LEU A 339 3.08 -4.24 3.43
N ASP A 340 4.11 -4.01 2.62
CA ASP A 340 4.42 -4.83 1.45
C ASP A 340 5.84 -5.40 1.57
N PHE A 341 5.95 -6.72 1.61
CA PHE A 341 7.20 -7.48 1.57
C PHE A 341 7.31 -8.32 0.29
N THR A 342 6.69 -7.87 -0.80
CA THR A 342 6.72 -8.58 -2.08
C THR A 342 8.16 -8.89 -2.48
N GLY A 343 8.44 -10.19 -2.67
CA GLY A 343 9.74 -10.69 -3.11
C GLY A 343 10.80 -10.84 -2.01
N CYS A 344 10.56 -10.41 -0.77
CA CYS A 344 11.54 -10.51 0.31
C CYS A 344 11.83 -11.97 0.68
N VAL A 345 13.07 -12.41 0.49
CA VAL A 345 13.50 -13.82 0.64
C VAL A 345 14.89 -13.99 1.27
N SER A 346 15.61 -12.89 1.55
CA SER A 346 16.95 -12.95 2.13
C SER A 346 16.98 -13.65 3.48
N ALA A 347 18.11 -14.29 3.79
CA ALA A 347 18.31 -14.94 5.08
C ALA A 347 18.21 -13.95 6.25
N VAL A 348 18.65 -12.70 6.07
CA VAL A 348 18.55 -11.65 7.10
C VAL A 348 17.09 -11.40 7.46
N PHE A 349 16.26 -11.13 6.46
CA PHE A 349 14.82 -10.91 6.66
C PHE A 349 14.14 -12.13 7.27
N VAL A 350 14.39 -13.33 6.74
CA VAL A 350 13.75 -14.56 7.21
C VAL A 350 14.11 -14.86 8.65
N ASN A 351 15.38 -14.71 9.03
CA ASN A 351 15.83 -14.92 10.40
C ASN A 351 15.24 -13.86 11.34
N ALA A 352 15.25 -12.58 10.94
CA ALA A 352 14.68 -11.50 11.73
C ALA A 352 13.17 -11.69 11.97
N LEU A 353 12.41 -12.07 10.93
CA LEU A 353 10.97 -12.32 11.06
C LEU A 353 10.70 -13.56 11.93
N THR A 354 11.48 -14.63 11.74
CA THR A 354 11.38 -15.84 12.55
C THR A 354 11.61 -15.55 14.03
N GLU A 355 12.66 -14.78 14.34
CA GLU A 355 12.98 -14.35 15.70
C GLU A 355 11.86 -13.47 16.26
N PHE A 356 11.40 -12.46 15.51
CA PHE A 356 10.31 -11.59 15.92
C PHE A 356 9.04 -12.37 16.27
N VAL A 357 8.61 -13.29 15.39
CA VAL A 357 7.41 -14.12 15.60
C VAL A 357 7.58 -15.04 16.81
N THR A 358 8.75 -15.66 16.95
CA THR A 358 9.04 -16.57 18.08
C THR A 358 9.03 -15.85 19.42
N VAL A 359 9.54 -14.62 19.46
CA VAL A 359 9.62 -13.83 20.69
C VAL A 359 8.28 -13.19 21.05
N HIS A 360 7.50 -12.73 20.06
CA HIS A 360 6.35 -11.86 20.33
C HIS A 360 4.98 -12.48 20.05
N LEU A 361 4.88 -13.51 19.21
CA LEU A 361 3.60 -14.03 18.71
C LEU A 361 3.36 -15.51 19.05
N LEU A 362 4.41 -16.27 19.37
CA LEU A 362 4.28 -17.65 19.82
C LEU A 362 4.20 -17.74 21.35
N PRO A 363 3.43 -18.69 21.89
CA PRO A 363 3.47 -18.96 23.33
C PRO A 363 4.87 -19.44 23.73
N PRO A 364 5.35 -19.09 24.93
CA PRO A 364 6.63 -19.55 25.42
C PRO A 364 6.65 -21.08 25.46
N ALA A 365 7.66 -21.69 24.82
CA ALA A 365 7.79 -23.15 24.81
C ALA A 365 7.87 -23.68 26.24
N GLU A 366 6.96 -24.60 26.60
CA GLU A 366 7.02 -25.36 27.86
C GLU A 366 8.30 -26.19 27.87
N SER A 367 9.41 -25.60 28.33
CA SER A 367 10.66 -26.33 28.47
C SER A 367 10.54 -27.21 29.70
N GLU A 368 10.69 -28.52 29.48
CA GLU A 368 10.78 -29.55 30.52
C GLU A 368 11.64 -29.10 31.70
N SER A 369 11.20 -29.53 32.88
CA SER A 369 11.85 -29.40 34.17
C SER A 369 13.34 -29.78 34.16
N GLY A 370 14.20 -28.82 33.87
CA GLY A 370 15.65 -28.88 34.07
C GLY A 370 16.07 -27.78 35.03
N ARG A 371 16.68 -28.17 36.16
CA ARG A 371 17.22 -27.31 37.22
C ARG A 371 18.25 -26.33 36.65
N GLY A 372 17.94 -25.04 36.66
CA GLY A 372 18.86 -23.97 36.25
C GLY A 372 18.24 -22.59 36.39
N ASP A 373 18.74 -21.83 37.37
CA ASP A 373 18.57 -20.41 37.68
C ASP A 373 17.15 -19.81 37.58
N ASP A 374 16.44 -19.84 38.71
CA ASP A 374 15.02 -19.46 38.84
C ASP A 374 14.76 -17.94 38.61
N ALA A 375 15.76 -17.06 38.77
CA ALA A 375 15.56 -15.60 38.68
C ALA A 375 15.34 -15.06 37.26
N HIS A 376 15.98 -15.65 36.23
CA HIS A 376 15.78 -15.24 34.83
C HIS A 376 14.56 -15.90 34.18
N ARG A 377 14.08 -17.02 34.72
CA ARG A 377 12.86 -17.69 34.29
C ARG A 377 11.61 -16.91 34.70
N ASP A 378 11.61 -16.33 35.89
CA ASP A 378 10.45 -15.61 36.42
C ASP A 378 10.22 -14.24 35.75
N LEU A 379 11.29 -13.57 35.29
CA LEU A 379 11.20 -12.32 34.52
C LEU A 379 10.58 -12.50 33.12
N ARG A 380 10.86 -13.62 32.44
CA ARG A 380 10.21 -13.95 31.15
C ARG A 380 8.74 -14.35 31.34
N ARG A 381 8.40 -14.96 32.47
CA ARG A 381 7.02 -15.38 32.80
C ARG A 381 6.09 -14.20 33.14
N LEU A 382 6.59 -13.11 33.71
CA LEU A 382 5.75 -11.99 34.14
C LEU A 382 5.34 -10.99 33.03
N SER A 383 5.93 -11.08 31.83
CA SER A 383 5.69 -10.11 30.74
C SER A 383 4.96 -10.66 29.50
N MET A 384 4.77 -11.98 29.36
CA MET A 384 4.32 -12.61 28.10
C MET A 384 3.30 -13.74 28.34
N GLU A 385 2.10 -13.42 28.82
CA GLU A 385 1.00 -14.41 28.90
C GLU A 385 0.13 -14.45 27.63
N GLU A 386 0.18 -13.43 26.77
CA GLU A 386 -0.59 -13.40 25.52
C GLU A 386 0.26 -12.91 24.32
N PRO A 387 0.11 -13.56 23.15
CA PRO A 387 0.68 -13.09 21.88
C PRO A 387 0.30 -11.63 21.58
N LEU A 388 1.24 -10.86 21.00
CA LEU A 388 0.92 -9.52 20.52
C LEU A 388 -0.05 -9.56 19.33
N ILE A 389 -0.91 -8.55 19.26
CA ILE A 389 -1.78 -8.26 18.12
C ILE A 389 -1.50 -6.86 17.60
N PHE A 390 -1.73 -6.63 16.31
CA PHE A 390 -1.49 -5.36 15.65
C PHE A 390 -2.78 -4.84 15.00
N PRO A 391 -3.67 -4.18 15.77
CA PRO A 391 -4.99 -3.79 15.31
C PRO A 391 -4.98 -2.70 14.23
N GLY A 392 -3.92 -1.90 14.14
CA GLY A 392 -3.75 -0.91 13.08
C GLY A 392 -3.53 -1.52 11.68
N MET A 393 -2.98 -2.74 11.58
CA MET A 393 -2.64 -3.35 10.30
C MET A 393 -3.89 -3.78 9.53
N GLN A 394 -4.06 -3.24 8.33
CA GLN A 394 -5.23 -3.48 7.49
C GLN A 394 -4.86 -4.14 6.15
N ARG A 395 -3.63 -3.95 5.67
CA ARG A 395 -3.23 -4.34 4.31
C ARG A 395 -1.85 -4.98 4.32
N LEU A 396 -1.79 -6.25 3.92
CA LEU A 396 -0.58 -7.05 4.02
C LEU A 396 -0.25 -7.73 2.68
N GLY A 397 0.88 -7.35 2.09
CA GLY A 397 1.45 -7.96 0.90
C GLY A 397 2.63 -8.87 1.23
N LEU A 398 2.48 -10.19 1.02
CA LEU A 398 3.53 -11.19 1.23
C LEU A 398 3.85 -11.97 -0.05
N ARG A 399 3.53 -11.40 -1.21
CA ARG A 399 3.69 -12.08 -2.49
C ARG A 399 5.14 -12.55 -2.66
N GLY A 400 5.34 -13.84 -2.91
CA GLY A 400 6.66 -14.41 -3.18
C GLY A 400 7.56 -14.53 -1.95
N VAL A 401 7.06 -14.32 -0.73
CA VAL A 401 7.76 -14.57 0.54
C VAL A 401 7.81 -16.08 0.80
N LYS A 402 8.53 -16.79 -0.07
CA LYS A 402 8.55 -18.26 -0.15
C LYS A 402 9.51 -18.93 0.84
N SER A 403 10.41 -18.16 1.46
CA SER A 403 11.42 -18.68 2.39
C SER A 403 10.92 -18.79 3.83
N VAL A 404 9.84 -18.07 4.18
CA VAL A 404 9.23 -18.13 5.52
C VAL A 404 8.43 -19.43 5.69
N LEU A 405 8.64 -20.11 6.81
CA LEU A 405 8.02 -21.40 7.10
C LEU A 405 6.58 -21.22 7.63
N PRO A 406 5.68 -22.22 7.44
CA PRO A 406 4.29 -22.10 7.87
C PRO A 406 4.09 -21.79 9.35
N HIS A 407 4.93 -22.37 10.23
CA HIS A 407 4.85 -22.13 11.68
C HIS A 407 5.24 -20.70 12.08
N ILE A 408 5.85 -19.93 11.18
CA ILE A 408 6.13 -18.49 11.34
C ILE A 408 5.08 -17.65 10.61
N LEU A 409 4.74 -18.05 9.38
CA LEU A 409 3.77 -17.34 8.54
C LEU A 409 2.38 -17.29 9.18
N ALA A 410 1.90 -18.41 9.73
CA ALA A 410 0.54 -18.48 10.27
C ALA A 410 0.33 -17.57 11.50
N PRO A 411 1.15 -17.65 12.57
CA PRO A 411 1.03 -16.71 13.70
C PRO A 411 1.20 -15.25 13.28
N PHE A 412 2.10 -14.98 12.33
CA PHE A 412 2.30 -13.63 11.81
C PHE A 412 1.01 -13.08 11.18
N VAL A 413 0.39 -13.80 10.24
CA VAL A 413 -0.85 -13.37 9.59
C VAL A 413 -2.01 -13.25 10.60
N LEU A 414 -2.13 -14.19 11.53
CA LEU A 414 -3.21 -14.22 12.52
C LEU A 414 -3.11 -13.11 13.58
N SER A 415 -1.95 -12.45 13.71
CA SER A 415 -1.75 -11.33 14.62
C SER A 415 -2.41 -10.02 14.15
N PHE A 416 -3.04 -10.00 12.97
CA PHE A 416 -3.64 -8.82 12.34
C PHE A 416 -5.18 -8.89 12.31
N PRO A 417 -5.90 -8.42 13.36
CA PRO A 417 -7.34 -8.61 13.48
C PRO A 417 -8.18 -7.74 12.53
N SER A 418 -7.60 -6.71 11.92
CA SER A 418 -8.29 -5.70 11.11
C SER A 418 -8.01 -5.82 9.61
N LEU A 419 -7.51 -6.97 9.14
CA LEU A 419 -7.16 -7.14 7.73
C LEU A 419 -8.36 -6.97 6.79
N THR A 420 -8.10 -6.23 5.72
CA THR A 420 -9.02 -5.97 4.60
C THR A 420 -8.42 -6.41 3.26
N HIS A 421 -7.10 -6.38 3.14
CA HIS A 421 -6.36 -6.76 1.94
C HIS A 421 -5.25 -7.73 2.32
N LEU A 422 -5.23 -8.91 1.71
CA LEU A 422 -4.27 -9.96 2.01
C LEU A 422 -3.77 -10.64 0.74
N ASP A 423 -2.48 -10.47 0.43
CA ASP A 423 -1.80 -11.16 -0.66
C ASP A 423 -0.82 -12.20 -0.11
N LEU A 424 -1.22 -13.48 -0.17
CA LEU A 424 -0.40 -14.64 0.21
C LEU A 424 0.20 -15.34 -1.01
N SER A 425 0.13 -14.74 -2.20
CA SER A 425 0.48 -15.41 -3.44
C SER A 425 1.93 -15.91 -3.44
N GLY A 426 2.17 -17.17 -3.82
CA GLY A 426 3.51 -17.76 -3.86
C GLY A 426 4.20 -17.90 -2.48
N THR A 427 3.44 -17.84 -1.39
CA THR A 427 3.93 -18.18 -0.04
C THR A 427 3.76 -19.67 0.25
N ARG A 428 4.11 -20.09 1.47
CA ARG A 428 3.90 -21.46 1.98
C ARG A 428 2.63 -21.58 2.85
N ALA A 429 1.61 -20.76 2.59
CA ALA A 429 0.33 -20.84 3.30
C ALA A 429 -0.27 -22.26 3.26
N THR A 430 -0.79 -22.72 4.40
CA THR A 430 -1.34 -24.08 4.58
C THR A 430 -2.85 -24.05 4.82
N PRO A 431 -3.54 -25.19 4.65
CA PRO A 431 -4.95 -25.32 5.04
C PRO A 431 -5.23 -24.87 6.47
N ASP A 432 -4.34 -25.21 7.43
CA ASP A 432 -4.49 -24.80 8.83
C ASP A 432 -4.50 -23.28 9.00
N LEU A 433 -3.68 -22.55 8.23
CA LEU A 433 -3.71 -21.09 8.23
C LEU A 433 -5.05 -20.56 7.73
N LEU A 434 -5.58 -21.11 6.63
CA LEU A 434 -6.89 -20.69 6.13
C LEU A 434 -8.02 -21.04 7.11
N SER A 435 -7.98 -22.21 7.74
CA SER A 435 -8.97 -22.59 8.76
C SER A 435 -8.95 -21.61 9.93
N ALA A 436 -7.77 -21.37 10.52
CA ALA A 436 -7.62 -20.48 11.65
C ALA A 436 -7.97 -19.02 11.30
N LEU A 437 -7.59 -18.56 10.11
CA LEU A 437 -8.00 -17.24 9.62
C LEU A 437 -9.52 -17.19 9.43
N GLY A 438 -10.10 -18.26 8.89
CA GLY A 438 -11.52 -18.37 8.61
C GLY A 438 -12.41 -18.35 9.84
N GLU A 439 -11.87 -18.75 11.00
CA GLU A 439 -12.53 -18.68 12.32
C GLU A 439 -12.50 -17.27 12.92
N SER A 440 -11.72 -16.34 12.36
CA SER A 440 -11.62 -14.98 12.86
C SER A 440 -12.96 -14.25 12.83
N THR A 441 -13.37 -13.72 13.97
CA THR A 441 -14.59 -12.92 14.09
C THR A 441 -14.39 -11.46 13.71
N THR A 442 -13.14 -10.97 13.67
CA THR A 442 -12.80 -9.55 13.44
C THR A 442 -12.37 -9.26 12.01
N VAL A 443 -11.69 -10.19 11.33
CA VAL A 443 -11.14 -9.94 9.98
C VAL A 443 -12.27 -9.90 8.94
N ARG A 444 -12.22 -8.93 8.02
CA ARG A 444 -13.18 -8.77 6.92
C ARG A 444 -12.45 -8.40 5.63
N LEU A 445 -12.15 -9.41 4.82
CA LEU A 445 -11.40 -9.21 3.58
C LEU A 445 -12.29 -8.65 2.47
N ARG A 446 -11.77 -7.62 1.81
CA ARG A 446 -12.26 -7.08 0.53
C ARG A 446 -11.48 -7.65 -0.64
N SER A 447 -10.18 -7.85 -0.44
CA SER A 447 -9.27 -8.37 -1.46
C SER A 447 -8.43 -9.52 -0.91
N LEU A 448 -8.40 -10.64 -1.64
CA LEU A 448 -7.68 -11.85 -1.28
C LEU A 448 -6.96 -12.40 -2.51
N ALA A 449 -5.65 -12.61 -2.37
CA ALA A 449 -4.85 -13.29 -3.38
C ALA A 449 -4.15 -14.52 -2.80
N LEU A 450 -4.46 -15.69 -3.38
CA LEU A 450 -3.90 -17.00 -3.06
C LEU A 450 -3.19 -17.63 -4.27
N ALA A 451 -2.82 -16.81 -5.27
CA ALA A 451 -2.20 -17.30 -6.50
C ALA A 451 -0.95 -18.13 -6.20
N ARG A 452 -0.82 -19.29 -6.85
CA ARG A 452 0.34 -20.19 -6.70
C ARG A 452 0.66 -20.64 -5.26
N CYS A 453 -0.33 -20.70 -4.38
CA CYS A 453 -0.16 -21.27 -3.04
C CYS A 453 -0.18 -22.81 -3.10
N VAL A 454 0.96 -23.42 -3.42
CA VAL A 454 1.09 -24.86 -3.73
C VAL A 454 0.75 -25.82 -2.59
N ARG A 455 0.61 -25.34 -1.35
CA ARG A 455 0.30 -26.17 -0.18
C ARG A 455 -1.18 -26.17 0.19
N LEU A 456 -1.99 -25.30 -0.42
CA LEU A 456 -3.43 -25.26 -0.19
C LEU A 456 -4.12 -26.38 -0.96
N THR A 457 -5.23 -26.87 -0.41
CA THR A 457 -6.09 -27.87 -1.05
C THR A 457 -7.39 -27.23 -1.55
N SER A 458 -8.03 -27.87 -2.53
CA SER A 458 -9.36 -27.49 -3.01
C SER A 458 -10.37 -27.30 -1.87
N GLU A 459 -10.43 -28.27 -0.96
CA GLU A 459 -11.29 -28.25 0.22
C GLU A 459 -11.02 -27.05 1.13
N SER A 460 -9.75 -26.75 1.43
CA SER A 460 -9.40 -25.61 2.30
C SER A 460 -9.84 -24.26 1.72
N ILE A 461 -9.76 -24.12 0.39
CA ILE A 461 -10.21 -22.90 -0.32
C ILE A 461 -11.74 -22.84 -0.32
N ARG A 462 -12.41 -23.96 -0.63
CA ARG A 462 -13.87 -24.07 -0.59
C ARG A 462 -14.40 -23.68 0.78
N ASP A 463 -13.89 -24.29 1.84
CA ASP A 463 -14.40 -24.09 3.19
C ASP A 463 -14.18 -22.65 3.66
N PHE A 464 -13.03 -22.06 3.33
CA PHE A 464 -12.76 -20.65 3.59
C PHE A 464 -13.74 -19.73 2.85
N LEU A 465 -13.93 -19.92 1.54
CA LEU A 465 -14.80 -19.03 0.75
C LEU A 465 -16.29 -19.21 1.04
N VAL A 466 -16.73 -20.43 1.40
CA VAL A 466 -18.14 -20.76 1.61
C VAL A 466 -18.58 -20.54 3.06
N ASN A 467 -17.77 -20.97 4.03
CA ASN A 467 -18.20 -21.05 5.43
C ASN A 467 -17.66 -19.90 6.30
N SER A 468 -16.60 -19.20 5.87
CA SER A 468 -15.99 -18.17 6.71
C SER A 468 -16.71 -16.81 6.62
N PRO A 469 -16.93 -16.12 7.76
CA PRO A 469 -17.34 -14.72 7.75
C PRO A 469 -16.28 -13.78 7.14
N VAL A 470 -15.00 -14.20 7.11
CA VAL A 470 -13.89 -13.40 6.61
C VAL A 470 -13.99 -13.10 5.11
N ALA A 471 -14.45 -14.08 4.33
CA ALA A 471 -14.60 -13.97 2.86
C ALA A 471 -15.96 -13.42 2.42
N SER A 472 -16.87 -13.10 3.35
CA SER A 472 -18.26 -12.77 3.05
C SER A 472 -18.45 -11.46 2.26
N GLN A 473 -17.50 -10.53 2.38
CA GLN A 473 -17.52 -9.20 1.74
C GLN A 473 -16.46 -9.07 0.64
N LEU A 474 -15.92 -10.19 0.16
CA LEU A 474 -14.86 -10.19 -0.82
C LEU A 474 -15.35 -9.64 -2.17
N THR A 475 -14.67 -8.63 -2.69
CA THR A 475 -14.91 -8.02 -4.00
C THR A 475 -13.82 -8.36 -5.01
N GLU A 476 -12.67 -8.85 -4.55
CA GLU A 476 -11.53 -9.19 -5.40
C GLU A 476 -10.93 -10.52 -4.98
N LEU A 477 -10.90 -11.48 -5.91
CA LEU A 477 -10.39 -12.82 -5.67
C LEU A 477 -9.39 -13.23 -6.74
N ASN A 478 -8.17 -13.54 -6.31
CA ASN A 478 -7.13 -14.05 -7.20
C ASN A 478 -6.71 -15.47 -6.79
N LEU A 479 -7.10 -16.46 -7.61
CA LEU A 479 -6.72 -17.87 -7.48
C LEU A 479 -5.85 -18.34 -8.65
N TYR A 480 -5.11 -17.41 -9.28
CA TYR A 480 -4.29 -17.67 -10.45
C TYR A 480 -3.34 -18.87 -10.28
N GLY A 481 -3.39 -19.77 -11.26
CA GLY A 481 -2.39 -20.80 -11.53
C GLY A 481 -1.96 -20.80 -13.00
N ASP A 482 -0.97 -21.63 -13.30
CA ASP A 482 -0.41 -21.84 -14.64
C ASP A 482 0.20 -23.24 -14.76
N ALA A 483 0.84 -23.53 -15.90
CA ALA A 483 1.44 -24.84 -16.17
C ALA A 483 2.59 -25.24 -15.20
N THR A 484 3.22 -24.28 -14.51
CA THR A 484 4.24 -24.55 -13.49
C THR A 484 3.61 -24.72 -12.11
N PHE A 485 2.60 -23.91 -11.83
CA PHE A 485 1.88 -23.87 -10.57
C PHE A 485 0.40 -24.11 -10.81
N ASN A 486 0.02 -25.39 -10.91
CA ASN A 486 -1.35 -25.76 -11.22
C ASN A 486 -2.32 -25.28 -10.13
N SER A 487 -3.57 -25.00 -10.53
CA SER A 487 -4.65 -24.71 -9.59
C SER A 487 -4.84 -25.88 -8.61
N SER A 488 -5.07 -25.54 -7.34
CA SER A 488 -5.37 -26.52 -6.30
C SER A 488 -6.85 -26.93 -6.28
N LEU A 489 -7.70 -26.27 -7.08
CA LEU A 489 -9.14 -26.52 -7.13
C LEU A 489 -9.47 -27.76 -7.97
N ASN A 490 -10.47 -28.53 -7.52
CA ASN A 490 -11.17 -29.54 -8.32
C ASN A 490 -12.55 -29.01 -8.79
N ALA A 491 -13.16 -29.69 -9.76
CA ALA A 491 -14.43 -29.25 -10.35
C ALA A 491 -15.63 -29.33 -9.37
N GLU A 492 -15.65 -30.32 -8.47
CA GLU A 492 -16.73 -30.50 -7.50
C GLU A 492 -16.78 -29.34 -6.50
N ASP A 493 -15.65 -29.03 -5.88
CA ASP A 493 -15.54 -27.92 -4.94
C ASP A 493 -15.76 -26.57 -5.61
N LEU A 494 -15.31 -26.40 -6.87
CA LEU A 494 -15.56 -25.17 -7.62
C LEU A 494 -17.05 -24.95 -7.90
N SER A 495 -17.80 -26.02 -8.19
CA SER A 495 -19.26 -25.96 -8.29
C SER A 495 -19.91 -25.52 -6.97
N VAL A 496 -19.42 -26.04 -5.83
CA VAL A 496 -19.88 -25.64 -4.49
C VAL A 496 -19.55 -24.17 -4.21
N ILE A 497 -18.34 -23.71 -4.55
CA ILE A 497 -17.91 -22.32 -4.40
C ILE A 497 -18.84 -21.40 -5.18
N PHE A 498 -19.07 -21.67 -6.46
CA PHE A 498 -19.95 -20.85 -7.30
C PHE A 498 -21.38 -20.77 -6.78
N THR A 499 -21.92 -21.88 -6.26
CA THR A 499 -23.32 -21.93 -5.81
C THR A 499 -23.54 -21.40 -4.40
N ARG A 500 -22.53 -21.45 -3.51
CA ARG A 500 -22.72 -21.19 -2.07
C ARG A 500 -21.82 -20.10 -1.50
N ALA A 501 -20.68 -19.78 -2.11
CA ALA A 501 -19.78 -18.77 -1.54
C ALA A 501 -20.42 -17.37 -1.62
N PRO A 502 -20.51 -16.62 -0.49
CA PRO A 502 -21.18 -15.32 -0.48
C PRO A 502 -20.63 -14.32 -1.52
N CYS A 503 -19.31 -14.36 -1.76
CA CYS A 503 -18.66 -13.50 -2.74
C CYS A 503 -19.10 -13.77 -4.19
N PHE A 504 -19.52 -14.99 -4.53
CA PHE A 504 -20.10 -15.28 -5.85
C PHE A 504 -21.60 -14.98 -5.90
N VAL A 505 -22.34 -15.36 -4.86
CA VAL A 505 -23.81 -15.25 -4.85
C VAL A 505 -24.29 -13.80 -4.79
N ASN A 506 -23.53 -12.90 -4.16
CA ASN A 506 -23.90 -11.48 -4.05
C ASN A 506 -23.68 -10.66 -5.33
N GLY A 507 -22.92 -11.17 -6.31
CA GLY A 507 -22.62 -10.48 -7.58
C GLY A 507 -21.77 -9.20 -7.44
N ALA A 508 -21.06 -9.04 -6.31
CA ALA A 508 -20.26 -7.86 -5.98
C ALA A 508 -18.77 -7.98 -6.37
N LEU A 509 -18.32 -9.14 -6.86
CA LEU A 509 -16.96 -9.32 -7.37
C LEU A 509 -16.69 -8.36 -8.54
N VAL A 510 -15.62 -7.59 -8.43
CA VAL A 510 -15.13 -6.65 -9.47
C VAL A 510 -13.89 -7.19 -10.18
N TYR A 511 -13.12 -8.06 -9.50
CA TYR A 511 -11.95 -8.75 -10.02
C TYR A 511 -12.03 -10.25 -9.68
N LEU A 512 -11.80 -11.10 -10.68
CA LEU A 512 -11.72 -12.54 -10.51
C LEU A 512 -10.62 -13.12 -11.41
N ASP A 513 -9.72 -13.91 -10.86
CA ASP A 513 -8.76 -14.70 -11.63
C ASP A 513 -8.87 -16.19 -11.26
N LEU A 514 -9.33 -16.99 -12.22
CA LEU A 514 -9.47 -18.45 -12.15
C LEU A 514 -8.57 -19.14 -13.18
N SER A 515 -7.48 -18.50 -13.58
CA SER A 515 -6.54 -19.08 -14.53
C SER A 515 -6.05 -20.45 -14.02
N ASN A 516 -6.02 -21.43 -14.92
CA ASN A 516 -5.73 -22.85 -14.68
C ASN A 516 -6.74 -23.61 -13.78
N ALA A 517 -7.89 -23.03 -13.42
CA ALA A 517 -8.96 -23.76 -12.74
C ALA A 517 -9.62 -24.82 -13.66
N PRO A 518 -10.18 -25.90 -13.10
CA PRO A 518 -10.85 -26.96 -13.87
C PRO A 518 -12.25 -26.53 -14.34
N LEU A 519 -12.31 -25.54 -15.23
CA LEU A 519 -13.55 -25.01 -15.78
C LEU A 519 -14.01 -25.79 -17.01
N SER A 520 -15.29 -26.16 -17.00
CA SER A 520 -16.08 -26.64 -18.14
C SER A 520 -17.37 -25.83 -18.25
N TRP A 521 -18.15 -26.03 -19.32
CA TRP A 521 -19.47 -25.39 -19.43
C TRP A 521 -20.37 -25.71 -18.24
N GLU A 522 -20.41 -26.97 -17.78
CA GLU A 522 -21.27 -27.39 -16.67
C GLU A 522 -20.94 -26.63 -15.38
N ILE A 523 -19.66 -26.34 -15.16
CA ILE A 523 -19.18 -25.53 -14.02
C ILE A 523 -19.48 -24.04 -14.23
N LEU A 524 -19.31 -23.51 -15.43
CA LEU A 524 -19.64 -22.10 -15.72
C LEU A 524 -21.15 -21.82 -15.66
N GLU A 525 -21.99 -22.79 -16.02
CA GLU A 525 -23.44 -22.67 -16.03
C GLU A 525 -24.01 -22.43 -14.62
N VAL A 526 -23.48 -23.16 -13.63
CA VAL A 526 -23.89 -23.04 -12.21
C VAL A 526 -23.41 -21.73 -11.57
N CYS A 527 -22.45 -21.03 -12.17
CA CYS A 527 -21.99 -19.74 -11.69
C CYS A 527 -23.12 -18.69 -11.76
N PRO A 528 -23.45 -18.00 -10.65
CA PRO A 528 -24.45 -16.95 -10.66
C PRO A 528 -23.97 -15.75 -11.49
N PRO A 529 -24.88 -14.92 -12.04
CA PRO A 529 -24.50 -13.70 -12.73
C PRO A 529 -23.59 -12.80 -11.88
N GLN A 530 -22.53 -12.28 -12.50
CA GLN A 530 -21.53 -11.40 -11.92
C GLN A 530 -21.62 -9.99 -12.54
N PRO A 531 -22.65 -9.19 -12.19
CA PRO A 531 -22.89 -7.90 -12.83
C PRO A 531 -21.82 -6.85 -12.51
N SER A 532 -21.11 -6.98 -11.38
CA SER A 532 -20.06 -6.01 -11.00
C SER A 532 -18.69 -6.33 -11.59
N LEU A 533 -18.52 -7.50 -12.22
CA LEU A 533 -17.21 -7.98 -12.66
C LEU A 533 -16.67 -7.14 -13.81
N ARG A 534 -15.44 -6.62 -13.64
CA ARG A 534 -14.77 -5.77 -14.64
C ARG A 534 -13.49 -6.41 -15.18
N SER A 535 -12.83 -7.27 -14.40
CA SER A 535 -11.61 -7.96 -14.81
C SER A 535 -11.71 -9.45 -14.52
N LEU A 536 -11.54 -10.27 -15.56
CA LEU A 536 -11.72 -11.71 -15.51
C LEU A 536 -10.49 -12.45 -16.07
N GLY A 537 -9.91 -13.32 -15.26
CA GLY A 537 -8.78 -14.18 -15.63
C GLY A 537 -9.21 -15.60 -15.92
N LEU A 538 -8.97 -16.08 -17.15
CA LEU A 538 -9.27 -17.43 -17.60
C LEU A 538 -8.10 -18.01 -18.41
N SER A 539 -6.86 -17.66 -18.08
CA SER A 539 -5.67 -18.16 -18.78
C SER A 539 -5.36 -19.61 -18.39
N HIS A 540 -4.60 -20.33 -19.22
CA HIS A 540 -4.09 -21.67 -18.96
C HIS A 540 -5.16 -22.76 -18.74
N ILE A 541 -6.29 -22.68 -19.44
CA ILE A 541 -7.39 -23.67 -19.42
C ILE A 541 -7.55 -24.26 -20.83
N SER A 542 -6.69 -25.21 -21.19
CA SER A 542 -6.49 -25.66 -22.58
C SER A 542 -7.70 -26.31 -23.24
N ASP A 543 -8.64 -26.83 -22.45
CA ASP A 543 -9.78 -27.61 -22.95
C ASP A 543 -11.11 -26.88 -22.82
N LEU A 544 -11.11 -25.62 -22.33
CA LEU A 544 -12.31 -24.78 -22.27
C LEU A 544 -12.61 -24.16 -23.64
N PRO A 545 -13.70 -24.51 -24.34
CA PRO A 545 -14.02 -23.98 -25.66
C PRO A 545 -14.26 -22.47 -25.66
N ILE A 546 -13.86 -21.79 -26.74
CA ILE A 546 -14.08 -20.34 -26.87
C ILE A 546 -15.57 -19.94 -26.81
N ARG A 547 -16.45 -20.82 -27.30
CA ARG A 547 -17.90 -20.60 -27.27
C ARG A 547 -18.43 -20.46 -25.85
N ASP A 548 -17.92 -21.28 -24.92
CA ASP A 548 -18.39 -21.33 -23.54
C ASP A 548 -17.94 -20.07 -22.79
N VAL A 549 -16.71 -19.61 -23.06
CA VAL A 549 -16.21 -18.30 -22.59
C VAL A 549 -17.09 -17.17 -23.10
N THR A 550 -17.37 -17.15 -24.41
CA THR A 550 -18.23 -16.13 -25.03
C THR A 550 -19.62 -16.11 -24.38
N GLU A 551 -20.23 -17.27 -24.21
CA GLU A 551 -21.58 -17.37 -23.65
C GLU A 551 -21.61 -16.95 -22.17
N PHE A 552 -20.62 -17.36 -21.39
CA PHE A 552 -20.48 -16.93 -20.00
C PHE A 552 -20.35 -15.41 -19.88
N VAL A 553 -19.46 -14.78 -20.65
CA VAL A 553 -19.28 -13.32 -20.61
C VAL A 553 -20.55 -12.59 -21.04
N ARG A 554 -21.22 -13.10 -22.09
CA ARG A 554 -22.46 -12.52 -22.64
C ARG A 554 -23.64 -12.59 -21.67
N ILE A 555 -23.79 -13.67 -20.91
CA ILE A 555 -24.97 -13.91 -20.07
C ILE A 555 -24.72 -13.55 -18.61
N LYS A 556 -23.54 -13.87 -18.09
CA LYS A 556 -23.23 -13.79 -16.66
C LYS A 556 -22.34 -12.60 -16.32
N ALA A 557 -21.48 -12.11 -17.22
CA ALA A 557 -20.44 -11.12 -16.88
C ALA A 557 -20.36 -9.94 -17.88
N VAL A 558 -21.50 -9.33 -18.18
CA VAL A 558 -21.64 -8.30 -19.24
C VAL A 558 -20.80 -7.04 -19.06
N ASN A 559 -20.38 -6.73 -17.82
CA ASN A 559 -19.59 -5.55 -17.50
C ASN A 559 -18.06 -5.79 -17.53
N VAL A 560 -17.62 -7.00 -17.88
CA VAL A 560 -16.19 -7.31 -18.02
C VAL A 560 -15.58 -6.42 -19.09
N GLU A 561 -14.52 -5.70 -18.72
CA GLU A 561 -13.73 -4.84 -19.61
C GLU A 561 -12.46 -5.56 -20.07
N VAL A 562 -11.87 -6.36 -19.19
CA VAL A 562 -10.58 -7.04 -19.37
C VAL A 562 -10.75 -8.55 -19.21
N LEU A 563 -10.33 -9.31 -20.21
CA LEU A 563 -10.36 -10.77 -20.21
C LEU A 563 -8.96 -11.34 -20.50
N THR A 564 -8.51 -12.38 -19.78
CA THR A 564 -7.25 -13.08 -20.09
C THR A 564 -7.49 -14.48 -20.61
N LEU A 565 -6.87 -14.83 -21.74
CA LEU A 565 -7.05 -16.12 -22.44
C LEU A 565 -5.72 -16.77 -22.86
N VAL A 566 -4.62 -16.42 -22.19
CA VAL A 566 -3.30 -16.94 -22.55
C VAL A 566 -3.27 -18.45 -22.36
N GLY A 567 -3.10 -19.23 -23.43
CA GLY A 567 -3.07 -20.69 -23.34
C GLY A 567 -4.42 -21.33 -23.00
N THR A 568 -5.52 -20.65 -23.32
CA THR A 568 -6.90 -21.11 -23.16
C THR A 568 -7.57 -21.25 -24.52
N CYS A 569 -8.58 -22.10 -24.61
CA CYS A 569 -9.31 -22.45 -25.83
C CYS A 569 -8.50 -23.31 -26.81
N PRO A 570 -8.94 -24.54 -27.13
CA PRO A 570 -8.35 -25.34 -28.19
C PRO A 570 -8.26 -24.60 -29.53
N GLU A 571 -9.23 -23.73 -29.81
CA GLU A 571 -9.36 -23.00 -31.07
C GLU A 571 -8.40 -21.80 -31.18
N LEU A 572 -7.83 -21.35 -30.06
CA LEU A 572 -6.86 -20.26 -30.01
C LEU A 572 -5.41 -20.76 -29.84
N ASP A 573 -5.22 -22.07 -29.62
CA ASP A 573 -3.91 -22.68 -29.44
C ASP A 573 -3.16 -22.78 -30.78
N CYS A 574 -2.31 -21.79 -31.04
CA CYS A 574 -1.51 -21.69 -32.26
C CYS A 574 -0.01 -21.56 -32.01
N GLY A 575 0.79 -22.12 -32.93
CA GLY A 575 2.25 -22.07 -32.91
C GLY A 575 2.92 -23.27 -32.24
N LEU A 576 4.25 -23.37 -32.37
CA LEU A 576 5.03 -24.49 -31.85
C LEU A 576 5.17 -24.38 -30.32
N ARG A 577 4.81 -25.45 -29.59
CA ARG A 577 5.07 -25.56 -28.15
C ARG A 577 6.56 -25.88 -27.92
N PRO A 578 7.33 -25.03 -27.20
CA PRO A 578 8.70 -25.38 -26.83
C PRO A 578 8.71 -26.57 -25.88
N GLY A 579 9.46 -27.63 -26.20
CA GLY A 579 9.66 -28.79 -25.32
C GLY A 579 8.62 -29.93 -25.41
N ALA A 580 7.54 -29.77 -26.17
CA ALA A 580 6.64 -30.86 -26.51
C ALA A 580 7.09 -31.47 -27.86
N GLY A 581 7.85 -32.56 -27.80
CA GLY A 581 8.16 -33.35 -29.00
C GLY A 581 6.88 -33.68 -29.77
N SER A 582 6.87 -33.40 -31.07
CA SER A 582 5.87 -33.84 -32.07
C SER A 582 4.38 -33.83 -31.68
N VAL A 583 3.92 -33.01 -30.73
CA VAL A 583 2.48 -32.81 -30.52
C VAL A 583 2.03 -31.78 -31.56
N PRO A 584 1.19 -32.15 -32.55
CA PRO A 584 0.77 -31.23 -33.60
C PRO A 584 0.06 -30.03 -32.99
N THR A 585 0.38 -28.83 -33.47
CA THR A 585 -0.38 -27.61 -33.20
C THR A 585 -1.85 -27.86 -33.54
N ARG A 586 -2.80 -27.55 -32.63
CA ARG A 586 -4.23 -27.80 -32.87
C ARG A 586 -4.79 -26.95 -34.03
N GLY A 587 -4.23 -25.75 -34.28
CA GLY A 587 -4.63 -24.88 -35.40
C GLY A 587 -3.52 -23.99 -35.95
N SER A 588 -3.74 -23.43 -37.15
CA SER A 588 -2.86 -22.39 -37.72
C SER A 588 -3.10 -21.03 -37.03
N THR A 589 -2.06 -20.19 -36.94
CA THR A 589 -2.17 -18.85 -36.36
C THR A 589 -3.25 -18.01 -37.06
N ARG A 590 -3.33 -18.07 -38.39
CA ARG A 590 -4.36 -17.36 -39.16
C ARG A 590 -5.77 -17.81 -38.79
N GLN A 591 -6.00 -19.11 -38.69
CA GLN A 591 -7.30 -19.66 -38.31
C GLN A 591 -7.70 -19.24 -36.89
N SER A 592 -6.73 -19.21 -35.97
CA SER A 592 -6.95 -18.82 -34.58
C SER A 592 -7.32 -17.34 -34.46
N CYS A 593 -6.64 -16.45 -35.22
CA CYS A 593 -7.01 -15.03 -35.30
C CYS A 593 -8.42 -14.82 -35.88
N LEU A 594 -8.79 -15.55 -36.94
CA LEU A 594 -10.14 -15.49 -37.51
C LEU A 594 -11.19 -15.98 -36.49
N THR A 595 -10.87 -17.04 -35.76
CA THR A 595 -11.77 -17.61 -34.74
C THR A 595 -11.95 -16.66 -33.56
N LEU A 596 -10.88 -16.00 -33.09
CA LEU A 596 -10.97 -14.95 -32.07
C LEU A 596 -11.98 -13.87 -32.47
N HIS A 597 -11.87 -13.36 -33.70
CA HIS A 597 -12.78 -12.33 -34.18
C HIS A 597 -14.21 -12.85 -34.34
N ALA A 598 -14.41 -13.99 -34.99
CA ALA A 598 -15.73 -14.52 -35.28
C ALA A 598 -16.50 -15.03 -34.05
N ALA A 599 -15.80 -15.70 -33.12
CA ALA A 599 -16.44 -16.41 -32.00
C ALA A 599 -16.42 -15.64 -30.68
N LEU A 600 -15.52 -14.65 -30.49
CA LEU A 600 -15.42 -13.87 -29.26
C LEU A 600 -15.67 -12.37 -29.49
N ILE A 601 -14.88 -11.72 -30.35
CA ILE A 601 -14.96 -10.26 -30.52
C ILE A 601 -16.30 -9.85 -31.12
N THR A 602 -16.69 -10.38 -32.29
CA THR A 602 -17.94 -9.97 -32.94
C THR A 602 -19.17 -10.18 -32.06
N PRO A 603 -19.36 -11.34 -31.40
CA PRO A 603 -20.54 -11.58 -30.55
C PRO A 603 -20.58 -10.72 -29.28
N LEU A 604 -19.44 -10.27 -28.75
CA LEU A 604 -19.37 -9.54 -27.48
C LEU A 604 -19.19 -8.03 -27.64
N CYS A 605 -18.52 -7.61 -28.71
CA CYS A 605 -17.95 -6.28 -28.85
C CYS A 605 -18.56 -5.46 -30.00
N THR A 606 -19.34 -6.08 -30.89
CA THR A 606 -19.97 -5.42 -32.03
C THR A 606 -21.47 -5.19 -31.79
N PRO A 607 -22.02 -4.01 -32.16
CA PRO A 607 -23.46 -3.77 -32.12
C PRO A 607 -24.26 -4.84 -32.89
N PRO A 608 -25.40 -5.30 -32.36
CA PRO A 608 -26.25 -6.22 -33.11
C PRO A 608 -26.79 -5.53 -34.37
N PHE A 609 -26.68 -6.22 -35.50
CA PHE A 609 -27.21 -5.74 -36.77
C PHE A 609 -28.73 -5.51 -36.68
N SER A 610 -29.18 -4.34 -37.13
CA SER A 610 -30.60 -3.97 -37.13
C SER A 610 -30.96 -3.32 -38.46
N LEU A 611 -31.78 -3.99 -39.27
CA LEU A 611 -32.42 -3.39 -40.45
C LEU A 611 -33.66 -2.63 -40.00
N CYS A 612 -33.58 -1.30 -39.95
CA CYS A 612 -34.75 -0.46 -39.69
C CYS A 612 -35.25 0.13 -41.02
N LEU A 613 -36.46 -0.25 -41.44
CA LEU A 613 -37.18 0.37 -42.56
C LEU A 613 -37.93 1.65 -42.14
N SER A 614 -37.69 2.16 -40.92
CA SER A 614 -38.31 3.38 -40.41
C SER A 614 -37.60 4.63 -40.94
N LEU A 615 -38.38 5.64 -41.32
CA LEU A 615 -37.89 6.97 -41.70
C LEU A 615 -37.34 7.78 -40.51
N THR A 616 -37.49 7.29 -39.28
CA THR A 616 -36.94 7.90 -38.08
C THR A 616 -35.61 7.23 -37.72
N PRO A 617 -34.49 7.97 -37.61
CA PRO A 617 -33.21 7.40 -37.20
C PRO A 617 -33.31 6.86 -35.76
N THR A 618 -33.32 5.54 -35.62
CA THR A 618 -33.17 4.87 -34.32
C THR A 618 -31.70 4.90 -33.93
N GLU A 619 -31.38 5.29 -32.69
CA GLU A 619 -30.02 5.22 -32.18
C GLU A 619 -29.46 3.79 -32.28
N PRO A 620 -28.20 3.64 -32.72
CA PRO A 620 -27.57 2.33 -32.79
C PRO A 620 -27.47 1.71 -31.39
N LYS A 621 -27.95 0.46 -31.25
CA LYS A 621 -27.84 -0.28 -29.99
C LYS A 621 -26.36 -0.44 -29.62
N PRO A 622 -26.00 -0.31 -28.33
CA PRO A 622 -24.63 -0.55 -27.90
C PRO A 622 -24.24 -2.03 -28.09
N PRO A 623 -22.93 -2.33 -28.13
CA PRO A 623 -22.43 -3.68 -28.03
C PRO A 623 -22.98 -4.46 -26.83
N PRO A 624 -23.04 -5.81 -26.89
CA PRO A 624 -23.58 -6.63 -25.81
C PRO A 624 -22.82 -6.54 -24.48
N THR A 625 -21.51 -6.28 -24.50
CA THR A 625 -20.65 -6.26 -23.32
C THR A 625 -19.64 -5.13 -23.36
N LYS A 626 -19.01 -4.80 -22.22
CA LYS A 626 -17.93 -3.79 -22.12
C LYS A 626 -16.54 -4.28 -22.51
N LEU A 627 -16.42 -5.51 -23.02
CA LEU A 627 -15.13 -6.13 -23.33
C LEU A 627 -14.36 -5.27 -24.34
N ARG A 628 -13.13 -4.91 -23.98
CA ARG A 628 -12.26 -4.06 -24.80
C ARG A 628 -10.77 -4.42 -24.69
N VAL A 629 -10.36 -5.20 -23.70
CA VAL A 629 -8.98 -5.66 -23.54
C VAL A 629 -8.95 -7.17 -23.42
N ILE A 630 -8.14 -7.82 -24.26
CA ILE A 630 -7.94 -9.28 -24.23
C ILE A 630 -6.44 -9.57 -24.10
N GLU A 631 -6.02 -10.21 -23.01
CA GLU A 631 -4.66 -10.72 -22.88
C GLU A 631 -4.51 -12.03 -23.68
N LEU A 632 -3.51 -12.09 -24.56
CA LEU A 632 -3.27 -13.21 -25.48
C LEU A 632 -1.80 -13.62 -25.47
N SER A 633 -1.53 -14.83 -25.98
CA SER A 633 -0.15 -15.32 -26.09
C SER A 633 0.67 -14.47 -27.06
N THR A 634 1.98 -14.41 -26.84
CA THR A 634 2.92 -13.66 -27.70
C THR A 634 2.85 -14.09 -29.16
N ILE A 635 2.65 -15.39 -29.40
CA ILE A 635 2.50 -15.98 -30.73
C ILE A 635 1.23 -15.45 -31.42
N MET A 636 0.11 -15.48 -30.71
CA MET A 636 -1.17 -15.02 -31.25
C MET A 636 -1.16 -13.52 -31.53
N LEU A 637 -0.61 -12.72 -30.61
CA LEU A 637 -0.41 -11.28 -30.81
C LEU A 637 0.46 -10.99 -32.04
N SER A 638 1.49 -11.80 -32.31
CA SER A 638 2.31 -11.63 -33.52
C SER A 638 1.54 -11.99 -34.80
N GLY A 639 0.63 -12.95 -34.71
CA GLY A 639 -0.26 -13.36 -35.81
C GLY A 639 -1.33 -12.33 -36.18
N LEU A 640 -1.71 -11.45 -35.25
CA LEU A 640 -2.67 -10.36 -35.47
C LEU A 640 -2.06 -9.16 -36.23
N GLY A 641 -0.74 -9.15 -36.46
CA GLY A 641 -0.06 -8.09 -37.21
C GLY A 641 -0.11 -6.75 -36.50
N VAL A 642 -0.73 -5.74 -37.13
CA VAL A 642 -0.96 -4.41 -36.53
C VAL A 642 -2.32 -4.31 -35.81
N GLY A 643 -3.11 -5.38 -35.83
CA GLY A 643 -4.50 -5.44 -35.36
C GLY A 643 -5.54 -5.25 -36.48
N ALA A 644 -6.81 -5.21 -36.09
CA ALA A 644 -7.95 -5.09 -37.00
C ALA A 644 -8.91 -3.98 -36.55
N GLU A 645 -9.35 -3.14 -37.48
CA GLU A 645 -10.23 -2.00 -37.22
C GLU A 645 -9.65 -1.05 -36.14
N SER A 646 -10.32 -0.91 -34.99
CA SER A 646 -9.87 -0.16 -33.82
C SER A 646 -8.99 -0.96 -32.85
N TRP A 647 -8.83 -2.26 -33.06
CA TRP A 647 -8.04 -3.10 -32.18
C TRP A 647 -6.55 -2.95 -32.45
N ARG A 648 -5.77 -2.76 -31.39
CA ARG A 648 -4.31 -2.57 -31.42
C ARG A 648 -3.62 -3.47 -30.41
N ILE A 649 -2.32 -3.70 -30.61
CA ILE A 649 -1.54 -4.61 -29.77
C ILE A 649 -0.64 -3.78 -28.87
N ILE A 650 -0.82 -3.91 -27.56
CA ILE A 650 0.02 -3.25 -26.57
C ILE A 650 0.82 -4.32 -25.84
N ARG A 651 2.15 -4.21 -25.84
CA ARG A 651 3.06 -5.20 -25.24
C ARG A 651 3.87 -4.55 -24.12
N SER A 652 3.86 -5.18 -22.96
CA SER A 652 4.77 -4.84 -21.87
C SER A 652 6.19 -5.31 -22.19
N LYS A 653 7.20 -4.72 -21.53
CA LYS A 653 8.59 -5.19 -21.59
C LYS A 653 8.81 -6.60 -21.03
N GLY A 654 7.87 -7.16 -20.25
CA GLY A 654 8.05 -8.44 -19.53
C GLY A 654 7.42 -9.66 -20.22
N GLY A 655 6.90 -9.51 -21.44
CA GLY A 655 6.35 -10.61 -22.23
C GLY A 655 4.83 -10.73 -22.21
N ARG A 656 4.13 -10.12 -21.24
CA ARG A 656 2.67 -9.97 -21.31
C ARG A 656 2.26 -8.95 -22.37
N GLY A 657 1.13 -9.18 -23.02
CA GLY A 657 0.60 -8.29 -24.04
C GLY A 657 -0.91 -8.45 -24.22
N TRP A 658 -1.53 -7.38 -24.72
CA TRP A 658 -2.96 -7.24 -24.81
C TRP A 658 -3.38 -6.79 -26.19
N TYR A 659 -4.52 -7.28 -26.64
CA TYR A 659 -5.25 -6.81 -27.79
C TYR A 659 -6.37 -5.88 -27.30
N VAL A 660 -6.30 -4.60 -27.69
CA VAL A 660 -7.04 -3.50 -27.07
C VAL A 660 -7.86 -2.75 -28.12
N ASP A 661 -9.17 -2.63 -27.92
CA ASP A 661 -10.05 -1.78 -28.72
C ASP A 661 -9.86 -0.31 -28.33
N THR A 662 -9.09 0.44 -29.11
CA THR A 662 -8.74 1.84 -28.82
C THR A 662 -9.92 2.80 -29.03
N SER A 663 -11.01 2.32 -29.62
CA SER A 663 -12.25 3.10 -29.78
C SER A 663 -13.14 3.09 -28.53
N LYS A 664 -12.80 2.32 -27.49
CA LYS A 664 -13.61 2.18 -26.28
C LYS A 664 -12.89 2.64 -25.04
N GLY A 665 -13.61 3.32 -24.14
CA GLY A 665 -13.04 3.73 -22.86
C GLY A 665 -13.96 4.61 -22.05
N TRP A 666 -13.51 4.93 -20.83
CA TRP A 666 -14.22 5.81 -19.91
C TRP A 666 -13.84 7.26 -20.21
N VAL A 667 -14.81 8.08 -20.59
CA VAL A 667 -14.61 9.50 -20.94
C VAL A 667 -15.78 10.35 -20.45
N THR A 668 -15.53 11.63 -20.20
CA THR A 668 -16.57 12.55 -19.72
C THR A 668 -17.19 13.32 -20.87
N GLY A 669 -18.52 13.37 -20.95
CA GLY A 669 -19.24 14.15 -21.97
C GLY A 669 -20.74 14.23 -21.69
N PRO A 670 -21.47 15.17 -22.33
CA PRO A 670 -22.93 15.24 -22.21
C PRO A 670 -23.52 13.93 -22.71
N SER A 671 -24.10 13.17 -21.78
CA SER A 671 -24.85 11.95 -22.04
C SER A 671 -25.88 12.21 -23.16
N GLN A 672 -25.64 11.68 -24.37
CA GLN A 672 -26.76 11.38 -25.27
C GLN A 672 -27.49 10.11 -24.83
N ASN A 673 -26.85 9.28 -24.01
CA ASN A 673 -27.39 8.02 -23.52
C ASN A 673 -27.16 7.80 -22.03
N ASN A 674 -28.11 7.12 -21.37
CA ASN A 674 -28.13 6.73 -19.94
C ASN A 674 -26.89 5.95 -19.42
N ASN A 675 -25.84 5.79 -20.22
CA ASN A 675 -24.59 5.14 -19.84
C ASN A 675 -23.64 6.14 -19.19
N LYS A 676 -23.45 5.97 -17.88
CA LYS A 676 -22.58 6.73 -16.95
C LYS A 676 -21.09 6.82 -17.39
N GLY A 677 -20.76 7.47 -18.51
CA GLY A 677 -19.39 7.81 -18.90
C GLY A 677 -18.60 6.76 -19.70
N PHE A 678 -19.16 5.60 -20.06
CA PHE A 678 -18.47 4.65 -20.96
C PHE A 678 -18.82 4.92 -22.43
N CYS A 679 -17.80 5.19 -23.25
CA CYS A 679 -17.95 5.42 -24.68
C CYS A 679 -17.57 4.17 -25.49
N TRP A 680 -18.41 3.84 -26.47
CA TRP A 680 -18.29 2.67 -27.33
C TRP A 680 -17.58 2.92 -28.66
N ASN A 681 -17.47 4.19 -29.06
CA ASN A 681 -16.95 4.58 -30.37
C ASN A 681 -16.32 5.97 -30.31
N LEU A 682 -15.08 6.03 -29.84
CA LEU A 682 -14.25 7.23 -29.83
C LEU A 682 -13.74 7.53 -31.24
N SER A 683 -13.81 8.80 -31.63
CA SER A 683 -13.24 9.26 -32.90
C SER A 683 -11.73 8.96 -32.95
N PRO A 684 -11.15 8.74 -34.14
CA PRO A 684 -9.70 8.55 -34.30
C PRO A 684 -8.86 9.66 -33.65
N ASP A 685 -9.34 10.91 -33.71
CA ASP A 685 -8.67 12.08 -33.14
C ASP A 685 -8.92 12.26 -31.63
N HIS A 686 -9.67 11.36 -30.98
CA HIS A 686 -9.94 11.48 -29.55
C HIS A 686 -8.66 11.24 -28.74
N PRO A 687 -8.33 12.10 -27.74
CA PRO A 687 -7.06 12.00 -27.02
C PRO A 687 -6.78 10.61 -26.42
N LEU A 688 -7.79 9.97 -25.83
CA LEU A 688 -7.63 8.63 -25.23
C LEU A 688 -7.20 7.59 -26.27
N ARG A 689 -7.76 7.68 -27.46
CA ARG A 689 -7.46 6.76 -28.56
C ARG A 689 -6.04 6.98 -29.06
N THR A 690 -5.65 8.24 -29.25
CA THR A 690 -4.28 8.61 -29.62
C THR A 690 -3.25 8.10 -28.61
N GLU A 691 -3.51 8.24 -27.31
CA GLU A 691 -2.58 7.75 -26.27
C GLU A 691 -2.47 6.21 -26.26
N MET A 692 -3.57 5.49 -26.44
CA MET A 692 -3.53 4.03 -26.58
C MET A 692 -2.79 3.58 -27.84
N GLU A 693 -2.95 4.30 -28.96
CA GLU A 693 -2.23 4.04 -30.20
C GLU A 693 -0.73 4.30 -30.04
N LYS A 694 -0.32 5.34 -29.31
CA LYS A 694 1.10 5.56 -28.92
C LYS A 694 1.69 4.38 -28.14
N LEU A 695 0.93 3.78 -27.23
CA LEU A 695 1.37 2.58 -26.50
C LEU A 695 1.54 1.36 -27.43
N SER A 696 0.68 1.24 -28.44
CA SER A 696 0.82 0.21 -29.48
C SER A 696 2.09 0.45 -30.31
N ASP A 697 2.33 1.69 -30.73
CA ASP A 697 3.47 2.09 -31.56
C ASP A 697 4.81 1.95 -30.83
N ALA A 698 4.82 1.94 -29.49
CA ALA A 698 6.00 1.65 -28.70
C ALA A 698 6.55 0.22 -28.90
N ASN A 699 5.77 -0.67 -29.52
CA ASN A 699 6.18 -1.99 -30.01
C ASN A 699 6.96 -2.84 -28.99
N GLY A 700 6.43 -2.95 -27.77
CA GLY A 700 7.05 -3.71 -26.67
C GLY A 700 7.95 -2.90 -25.74
N ASN A 701 8.15 -1.61 -26.00
CA ASN A 701 8.91 -0.70 -25.12
C ASN A 701 8.07 0.00 -24.06
N VAL A 702 6.84 -0.45 -23.84
CA VAL A 702 5.93 0.07 -22.80
C VAL A 702 6.49 -0.25 -21.41
N SER A 703 6.39 0.70 -20.47
CA SER A 703 6.90 0.52 -19.10
C SER A 703 6.22 -0.64 -18.39
N SER A 704 6.92 -1.20 -17.39
CA SER A 704 6.42 -2.34 -16.62
C SER A 704 5.21 -2.02 -15.75
N GLY A 705 4.94 -0.74 -15.44
CA GLY A 705 3.74 -0.31 -14.71
C GLY A 705 2.49 -0.16 -15.58
N VAL A 706 2.59 -0.40 -16.90
CA VAL A 706 1.46 -0.26 -17.83
C VAL A 706 0.98 -1.63 -18.27
N GLY A 707 -0.29 -1.92 -17.99
CA GLY A 707 -0.96 -3.14 -18.38
C GLY A 707 -2.37 -3.25 -17.80
N TRP A 708 -2.99 -4.41 -18.00
CA TRP A 708 -4.32 -4.72 -17.49
C TRP A 708 -4.32 -6.08 -16.79
N HIS A 709 -5.30 -6.29 -15.90
CA HIS A 709 -5.42 -7.48 -15.06
C HIS A 709 -4.14 -7.72 -14.24
N ALA A 710 -3.99 -6.98 -13.14
CA ALA A 710 -2.85 -7.09 -12.24
C ALA A 710 -2.82 -8.50 -11.64
N ARG A 711 -1.63 -9.07 -11.44
CA ARG A 711 -1.45 -10.35 -10.73
C ARG A 711 -0.88 -10.21 -9.33
N LYS A 712 -0.45 -9.01 -8.94
CA LYS A 712 -0.05 -8.61 -7.58
C LYS A 712 -1.07 -7.59 -7.08
N MET A 713 -1.38 -7.66 -5.78
CA MET A 713 -2.24 -6.69 -5.11
C MET A 713 -1.49 -5.38 -4.79
N GLU A 714 -2.13 -4.23 -5.00
CA GLU A 714 -1.67 -2.95 -4.48
C GLU A 714 -2.19 -2.78 -3.05
N VAL A 715 -1.26 -2.77 -2.07
CA VAL A 715 -1.60 -2.77 -0.64
C VAL A 715 -1.25 -1.47 0.08
N LEU A 716 -0.34 -0.66 -0.45
CA LEU A 716 0.16 0.52 0.26
C LEU A 716 -0.87 1.66 0.26
N HIS A 717 -1.59 1.84 -0.84
CA HIS A 717 -2.70 2.78 -0.98
C HIS A 717 -4.08 2.13 -0.77
N GLY A 718 -4.15 0.80 -0.80
CA GLY A 718 -5.39 0.05 -0.58
C GLY A 718 -6.29 0.01 -1.80
N CYS A 719 -5.69 0.00 -3.00
CA CYS A 719 -6.40 -0.10 -4.26
C CYS A 719 -6.68 -1.55 -4.68
N GLY A 720 -6.07 -2.53 -4.02
CA GLY A 720 -6.33 -3.95 -4.26
C GLY A 720 -5.83 -4.43 -5.63
N MET A 721 -6.52 -5.40 -6.22
CA MET A 721 -6.22 -6.01 -7.51
C MET A 721 -6.57 -5.10 -8.71
N LEU A 722 -7.38 -4.07 -8.49
CA LEU A 722 -7.64 -3.03 -9.49
C LEU A 722 -6.65 -1.86 -9.39
N GLY A 723 -5.78 -1.89 -8.38
CA GLY A 723 -4.74 -0.90 -8.17
C GLY A 723 -3.71 -0.84 -9.27
N ARG A 724 -3.02 0.31 -9.33
CA ARG A 724 -1.89 0.53 -10.22
C ARG A 724 -0.60 0.39 -9.45
N GLU A 725 0.31 -0.34 -10.05
CA GLU A 725 1.63 -0.62 -9.52
C GLU A 725 2.66 -0.21 -10.57
N ASP A 726 3.76 0.38 -10.12
CA ASP A 726 4.88 0.79 -10.97
C ASP A 726 6.21 0.23 -10.43
N GLY A 727 7.31 0.51 -11.12
CA GLY A 727 8.64 0.03 -10.73
C GLY A 727 8.71 -1.51 -10.71
N LEU A 728 9.24 -2.05 -9.62
CA LEU A 728 9.33 -3.49 -9.34
C LEU A 728 7.97 -4.13 -9.19
N TYR A 729 7.08 -3.52 -8.41
CA TYR A 729 5.74 -4.04 -8.20
C TYR A 729 4.93 -4.06 -9.49
N GLY A 730 5.06 -3.03 -10.35
CA GLY A 730 4.48 -2.99 -11.68
C GLY A 730 4.96 -4.15 -12.55
N ALA A 731 6.27 -4.44 -12.52
CA ALA A 731 6.83 -5.58 -13.26
C ALA A 731 6.21 -6.92 -12.85
N VAL A 732 6.01 -7.13 -11.54
CA VAL A 732 5.32 -8.33 -11.02
C VAL A 732 3.83 -8.33 -11.35
N SER A 733 3.20 -7.15 -11.41
CA SER A 733 1.77 -6.98 -11.66
C SER A 733 1.38 -7.19 -13.12
N PHE A 734 2.15 -6.60 -14.05
CA PHE A 734 1.77 -6.41 -15.45
C PHE A 734 2.79 -6.92 -16.47
N ALA A 735 4.06 -7.02 -16.11
CA ALA A 735 5.10 -7.35 -17.09
C ALA A 735 5.33 -8.86 -17.18
N TYR A 736 5.60 -9.51 -16.05
CA TYR A 736 5.96 -10.93 -16.04
C TYR A 736 4.72 -11.82 -16.27
N GLN A 737 4.81 -12.74 -17.23
CA GLN A 737 3.83 -13.83 -17.42
C GLN A 737 3.78 -14.79 -16.22
N GLY A 738 4.73 -14.62 -15.30
CA GLY A 738 4.82 -15.28 -14.01
C GLY A 738 5.82 -16.42 -14.02
#